data_AF-A0A953ULR8-F1
#
_entry.id   AF-A0A953ULR8-F1
#
_cell.length_a   1.000
_cell.length_b   1.000
_cell.length_c   1.000
_cell.angle_alpha   90.00
_cell.angle_beta   90.00
_cell.angle_gamma   90.00
#
_symmetry.space_group_name_H-M   'P 1'
#
loop_
_entity.id
_entity.type
_entity.pdbx_description
1 polymer ?
#
loop_
_entity_poly.entity_id
_entity_poly.type
_entity_poly.pdbx_seq_one_letter_code
_entity_poly.pdbx_strand_id
1 'polypeptide(L)'
;MCRFIWYAVAVLMAGLILAVPVQARIVRIDIQSTSAPASDGYVTITGRAYGEVDPTHPQNAIIQDIELAPVNPRGMAEYSMDFTIFKPPKGGNGLLFYEVVNRGWPLSRATPTWGIEPLARQRGYTLVWSGWQADVKKINPLRHTMTVPTASENGKEITGWVWLSVEVTQPGPSTLFWTANRDFFMYDPVDLNAPDSELTRQTGPDDPPVKIPREDWAFARCDAAHPFPGIPSVESICLSAGLEPRYAYTVRYRAKNPLVMGLGLAAIRDLVSFLRNDSQDSVGTPNPIGGTTKVSAMQGQSQSGQLARAFLQLGFNLDEQGRRVFEGMNPVGAGTRTALNVRFSLPTLSLTVRLGHLRPGWESPFVWMPEIDTVAGRYGWLLERCMETASCPNIIDVVSSSEYWNQRASLKTTDVLGQFDAWIPRNVRMYFVAGTQHSPAPSAPSENICQQATNPNDWSAYERALIVALEQWVLENKEPPQSQIPTLAEGTLVQPDAPHIGWPKIPGVNYTGRINALPLVDFGSAFNAKDMTGILADKPVAIPDKKYAVLVPKVDADGNEVAGTRPAAVQAPIATYTGWNLQRAGFAEGELCQNTGAYIPFRRSRAERDAVGDPRLSLEERYGNHAGYVEAVRQAANRLVAQRNLLPDDAKAIIEAAVKSDVLQPVFFRRDVLVPERPVMVAAGDFNGDGRRDLAVVTMDGVYTLLNAGAGNFGRPIRTDGVAGTDLARDSYTSFVGAADFNGDGKDDLAGERVLLLSRGDGTFTVSRRDLAHILGIGDFNRDGKPDLLQADDSGVLRVLLGNGDGTLRTGTTLSTTQADPQIFVTVVTDFNRDGRSDIGLVSFSFAEGHVFRVFLGQGDGTFRSEIRTQLACGPGCPVRAADFNGDGVPDLASQAGVALGNGDGTFQSPIPYASYLNPLFIAAADVTGDGRADMVTGGGPTGPAISIYQGRGDGTLSPPVMVAAGFSAYPGIAADLDGDGRIDLAIVNSDSNTLSILFSRAQGGTPVARAVSAAGGTAVVAPESLATLFVPTPVTTSTSAGAPPWTTSLGGVSLEVRDITGAARLAPLLYVSPTQINFQVPSGTALGEATLAIVAASGTTQVGSMQVDTVAPGLFLVSGTTPAATGMLVDLGGNQTPLPVFKCSSSTSGVSCEPSPIPLSTAGARSIYLTFFGTGFRGANRDNVTCSINGMQVPVATAGPQATTGLDQISIRLLPELLKTVWDEGMPVTIRINGVAANSVWIAVK
;
A
#
# COMPACT_ATOMS: atom_id res chain seq x y z
N MET A 1 9.89 -36.57 98.10
CA MET A 1 9.67 -35.19 97.66
C MET A 1 8.87 -35.23 96.38
N CYS A 2 7.55 -35.22 96.54
CA CYS A 2 6.57 -35.12 95.46
C CYS A 2 6.10 -33.68 95.34
N ARG A 3 5.67 -33.32 94.11
CA ARG A 3 4.95 -32.10 93.69
C ARG A 3 5.83 -30.86 93.47
N PHE A 4 6.25 -30.64 92.22
CA PHE A 4 6.19 -29.33 91.52
C PHE A 4 6.70 -29.45 90.05
N ILE A 5 6.21 -30.44 89.29
CA ILE A 5 6.46 -30.56 87.84
C ILE A 5 5.11 -30.81 87.15
N TRP A 6 4.24 -29.80 87.02
CA TRP A 6 3.06 -29.88 86.13
C TRP A 6 2.55 -28.53 85.59
N TYR A 7 3.23 -27.40 85.84
CA TYR A 7 2.79 -26.08 85.34
C TYR A 7 3.76 -25.36 84.38
N ALA A 8 4.98 -25.86 84.16
CA ALA A 8 5.98 -25.18 83.31
C ALA A 8 6.07 -25.69 81.86
N VAL A 9 5.40 -26.80 81.52
CA VAL A 9 5.49 -27.40 80.16
C VAL A 9 4.24 -27.16 79.31
N ALA A 10 3.14 -26.67 79.91
CA ALA A 10 1.89 -26.39 79.18
C ALA A 10 1.79 -24.95 78.60
N VAL A 11 2.66 -24.02 78.99
CA VAL A 11 2.63 -22.62 78.49
C VAL A 11 3.74 -22.33 77.46
N LEU A 12 4.75 -23.20 77.33
CA LEU A 12 5.81 -23.07 76.32
C LEU A 12 5.54 -23.87 75.02
N MET A 13 4.40 -24.55 74.91
CA MET A 13 3.96 -25.28 73.70
C MET A 13 2.69 -24.71 73.04
N ALA A 14 2.30 -23.48 73.40
CA ALA A 14 1.17 -22.76 72.76
C ALA A 14 1.57 -21.42 72.10
N GLY A 15 2.87 -21.10 72.03
CA GLY A 15 3.39 -19.82 71.53
C GLY A 15 4.43 -19.93 70.42
N LEU A 16 4.49 -21.07 69.72
CA LEU A 16 5.28 -21.26 68.50
C LEU A 16 4.33 -21.52 67.33
N ILE A 17 3.40 -20.59 67.10
CA ILE A 17 2.96 -20.35 65.73
C ILE A 17 4.14 -19.64 65.10
N LEU A 18 4.97 -20.40 64.37
CA LEU A 18 5.80 -19.83 63.32
C LEU A 18 4.83 -19.06 62.43
N ALA A 19 4.70 -17.75 62.63
CA ALA A 19 4.16 -16.88 61.62
C ALA A 19 5.13 -17.00 60.44
N VAL A 20 4.82 -17.91 59.53
CA VAL A 20 5.49 -17.99 58.24
C VAL A 20 5.37 -16.59 57.66
N PRO A 21 6.48 -15.91 57.29
CA PRO A 21 6.39 -14.58 56.73
C PRO A 21 5.40 -14.60 55.58
N VAL A 22 4.40 -13.74 55.68
CA VAL A 22 3.36 -13.55 54.68
C VAL A 22 4.05 -12.86 53.50
N GLN A 23 4.17 -13.56 52.37
CA GLN A 23 4.95 -13.14 51.19
C GLN A 23 4.04 -13.07 49.97
N ALA A 24 4.19 -12.04 49.14
CA ALA A 24 3.67 -12.08 47.79
C ALA A 24 4.45 -13.07 46.94
N ARG A 25 3.69 -13.87 46.18
CA ARG A 25 4.22 -14.92 45.32
C ARG A 25 3.15 -15.43 44.36
N ILE A 26 3.60 -16.06 43.29
CA ILE A 26 2.76 -16.99 42.53
C ILE A 26 2.46 -18.18 43.42
N VAL A 27 1.21 -18.28 43.88
CA VAL A 27 0.76 -19.38 44.74
C VAL A 27 0.44 -20.63 43.94
N ARG A 28 -0.06 -20.46 42.71
CA ARG A 28 -0.40 -21.56 41.82
C ARG A 28 -0.21 -21.16 40.36
N ILE A 29 0.36 -22.08 39.57
CA ILE A 29 0.39 -21.98 38.11
C ILE A 29 -0.34 -23.17 37.48
N ASP A 30 -1.40 -22.89 36.73
CA ASP A 30 -2.19 -23.93 36.05
C ASP A 30 -1.80 -23.98 34.57
N ILE A 31 -1.05 -25.02 34.19
CA ILE A 31 -0.70 -25.26 32.78
C ILE A 31 -1.93 -25.80 32.04
N GLN A 32 -2.44 -25.05 31.09
CA GLN A 32 -3.61 -25.43 30.29
C GLN A 32 -3.21 -26.20 29.04
N SER A 33 -2.14 -25.77 28.37
CA SER A 33 -1.63 -26.47 27.19
C SER A 33 -0.12 -26.32 27.04
N THR A 34 0.48 -27.31 26.38
CA THR A 34 1.85 -27.24 25.86
C THR A 34 1.81 -27.76 24.44
N SER A 35 2.27 -26.96 23.48
CA SER A 35 2.32 -27.37 22.08
C SER A 35 3.33 -28.49 21.88
N ALA A 36 3.16 -29.27 20.82
CA ALA A 36 4.28 -30.06 20.30
C ALA A 36 5.46 -29.12 19.95
N PRO A 37 6.71 -29.60 20.05
CA PRO A 37 7.87 -28.84 19.59
C PRO A 37 7.70 -28.49 18.11
N ALA A 38 7.91 -27.21 17.77
CA ALA A 38 8.04 -26.77 16.40
C ALA A 38 9.32 -27.33 15.76
N SER A 39 9.51 -27.12 14.46
CA SER A 39 10.68 -27.61 13.72
C SER A 39 12.02 -27.09 14.27
N ASP A 40 12.02 -25.91 14.89
CA ASP A 40 13.16 -25.30 15.59
C ASP A 40 13.27 -25.71 17.07
N GLY A 41 12.41 -26.62 17.53
CA GLY A 41 12.38 -27.14 18.89
C GLY A 41 11.69 -26.25 19.92
N TYR A 42 11.14 -25.10 19.51
CA TYR A 42 10.38 -24.24 20.42
C TYR A 42 9.04 -24.85 20.81
N VAL A 43 8.61 -24.61 22.04
CA VAL A 43 7.27 -24.98 22.55
C VAL A 43 6.53 -23.75 23.03
N THR A 44 5.21 -23.72 22.82
CA THR A 44 4.32 -22.73 23.41
C THR A 44 3.60 -23.35 24.61
N ILE A 45 3.70 -22.71 25.76
CA ILE A 45 3.02 -23.10 27.00
C ILE A 45 1.99 -22.02 27.32
N THR A 46 0.73 -22.39 27.48
CA THR A 46 -0.34 -21.46 27.89
C THR A 46 -0.91 -21.90 29.22
N GLY A 47 -1.29 -20.93 30.06
CA GLY A 47 -1.86 -21.25 31.36
C GLY A 47 -2.38 -20.02 32.08
N ARG A 48 -2.73 -20.23 33.36
CA ARG A 48 -3.18 -19.17 34.26
C ARG A 48 -2.34 -19.17 35.53
N ALA A 49 -1.85 -18.00 35.94
CA ALA A 49 -1.12 -17.80 37.18
C ALA A 49 -2.04 -17.15 38.22
N TYR A 50 -1.92 -17.60 39.47
CA TYR A 50 -2.65 -17.10 40.62
C TYR A 50 -1.62 -16.57 41.62
N GLY A 51 -1.81 -15.33 42.06
CA GLY A 51 -0.91 -14.68 42.98
C GLY A 51 -1.65 -14.01 44.13
N GLU A 52 -0.89 -13.75 45.17
CA GLU A 52 -1.33 -13.13 46.42
C GLU A 52 -0.35 -12.03 46.78
N VAL A 53 -0.82 -10.90 47.32
CA VAL A 53 0.03 -9.83 47.87
C VAL A 53 -0.47 -9.40 49.24
N ASP A 54 0.45 -9.02 50.13
CA ASP A 54 0.12 -8.43 51.44
C ASP A 54 -0.18 -6.94 51.24
N PRO A 55 -1.42 -6.47 51.51
CA PRO A 55 -1.78 -5.05 51.37
C PRO A 55 -0.96 -4.10 52.24
N THR A 56 -0.39 -4.60 53.35
CA THR A 56 0.36 -3.80 54.32
C THR A 56 1.86 -3.77 54.05
N HIS A 57 2.34 -4.60 53.12
CA HIS A 57 3.76 -4.63 52.77
C HIS A 57 4.16 -3.30 52.10
N PRO A 58 5.30 -2.67 52.48
CA PRO A 58 5.67 -1.34 51.98
C PRO A 58 5.75 -1.22 50.45
N GLN A 59 6.13 -2.28 49.75
CA GLN A 59 6.18 -2.29 48.28
C GLN A 59 4.79 -2.37 47.63
N ASN A 60 3.77 -2.88 48.32
CA ASN A 60 2.41 -3.00 47.79
C ASN A 60 1.50 -1.87 48.26
N ALA A 61 1.81 -1.24 49.41
CA ALA A 61 1.03 -0.14 49.97
C ALA A 61 0.94 1.09 49.04
N ILE A 62 1.80 1.16 48.01
CA ILE A 62 1.72 2.17 46.95
C ILE A 62 0.56 1.91 45.97
N ILE A 63 0.02 0.69 45.92
CA ILE A 63 -1.09 0.31 45.05
C ILE A 63 -2.36 0.98 45.55
N GLN A 64 -3.01 1.77 44.71
CA GLN A 64 -4.21 2.49 45.07
C GLN A 64 -5.36 1.53 45.39
N ASP A 65 -6.02 1.79 46.52
CA ASP A 65 -7.15 1.03 47.06
C ASP A 65 -6.80 -0.41 47.48
N ILE A 66 -5.51 -0.76 47.64
CA ILE A 66 -5.10 -2.10 48.07
C ILE A 66 -5.58 -2.44 49.48
N GLU A 67 -5.64 -1.44 50.36
CA GLU A 67 -6.16 -1.54 51.72
C GLU A 67 -7.68 -1.74 51.78
N LEU A 68 -8.37 -1.44 50.67
CA LEU A 68 -9.81 -1.64 50.49
C LEU A 68 -10.12 -2.92 49.71
N ALA A 69 -9.09 -3.68 49.31
CA ALA A 69 -9.26 -4.94 48.64
C ALA A 69 -9.81 -6.00 49.61
N PRO A 70 -10.79 -6.82 49.21
CA PRO A 70 -11.10 -8.04 49.93
C PRO A 70 -9.85 -8.93 50.05
N VAL A 71 -9.62 -9.44 51.26
CA VAL A 71 -8.50 -10.32 51.57
C VAL A 71 -8.97 -11.74 51.87
N ASN A 72 -8.16 -12.73 51.52
CA ASN A 72 -8.39 -14.13 51.86
C ASN A 72 -8.14 -14.40 53.37
N PRO A 73 -8.38 -15.62 53.89
CA PRO A 73 -8.16 -15.93 55.31
C PRO A 73 -6.71 -15.75 55.82
N ARG A 74 -5.73 -15.59 54.91
CA ARG A 74 -4.33 -15.25 55.26
C ARG A 74 -4.06 -13.75 55.30
N GLY A 75 -5.05 -12.91 55.00
CA GLY A 75 -4.89 -11.46 54.90
C GLY A 75 -4.34 -10.98 53.56
N MET A 76 -4.35 -11.82 52.51
CA MET A 76 -3.78 -11.49 51.21
C MET A 76 -4.83 -11.02 50.21
N ALA A 77 -4.52 -9.99 49.43
CA ALA A 77 -5.27 -9.65 48.24
C ALA A 77 -4.88 -10.59 47.10
N GLU A 78 -5.87 -11.19 46.44
CA GLU A 78 -5.67 -12.22 45.41
C GLU A 78 -5.82 -11.65 44.00
N TYR A 79 -5.05 -12.17 43.04
CA TYR A 79 -5.25 -11.88 41.62
C TYR A 79 -5.03 -13.14 40.77
N SER A 80 -5.50 -13.10 39.52
CA SER A 80 -5.15 -14.13 38.54
C SER A 80 -4.99 -13.56 37.14
N MET A 81 -4.09 -14.14 36.35
CA MET A 81 -3.80 -13.68 34.99
C MET A 81 -3.52 -14.83 34.04
N ASP A 82 -3.93 -14.67 32.79
CA ASP A 82 -3.46 -15.53 31.71
C ASP A 82 -1.97 -15.28 31.46
N PHE A 83 -1.24 -16.33 31.12
CA PHE A 83 0.13 -16.22 30.62
C PHE A 83 0.37 -17.11 29.40
N THR A 84 1.38 -16.75 28.61
CA THR A 84 1.93 -17.59 27.56
C THR A 84 3.44 -17.50 27.57
N ILE A 85 4.09 -18.65 27.44
CA ILE A 85 5.54 -18.77 27.38
C ILE A 85 5.90 -19.39 26.05
N PHE A 86 6.77 -18.72 25.30
CA PHE A 86 7.39 -19.27 24.11
C PHE A 86 8.83 -19.65 24.44
N LYS A 87 9.04 -20.95 24.63
CA LYS A 87 10.21 -21.52 25.29
C LYS A 87 11.14 -22.20 24.26
N PRO A 88 12.45 -21.84 24.24
CA PRO A 88 13.44 -22.47 23.38
C PRO A 88 13.80 -23.89 23.85
N PRO A 89 14.34 -24.73 22.94
CA PRO A 89 14.95 -25.99 23.35
C PRO A 89 16.18 -25.74 24.23
N LYS A 90 16.39 -26.59 25.24
CA LYS A 90 17.56 -26.57 26.15
C LYS A 90 17.82 -25.24 26.89
N GLY A 91 16.79 -24.40 27.08
CA GLY A 91 16.90 -23.15 27.85
C GLY A 91 17.42 -21.94 27.07
N GLY A 92 17.74 -22.09 25.78
CA GLY A 92 18.11 -20.96 24.91
C GLY A 92 19.39 -20.23 25.32
N ASN A 93 19.45 -18.91 25.07
CA ASN A 93 20.60 -18.07 25.41
C ASN A 93 20.62 -17.62 26.89
N GLY A 94 19.58 -17.95 27.67
CA GLY A 94 19.42 -17.56 29.07
C GLY A 94 18.76 -16.19 29.30
N LEU A 95 18.26 -15.52 28.26
CA LEU A 95 17.45 -14.30 28.39
C LEU A 95 15.96 -14.63 28.42
N LEU A 96 15.29 -14.24 29.50
CA LEU A 96 13.83 -14.15 29.55
C LEU A 96 13.41 -12.74 29.14
N PHE A 97 12.69 -12.64 28.03
CA PHE A 97 12.18 -11.38 27.52
C PHE A 97 10.68 -11.30 27.77
N TYR A 98 10.27 -10.45 28.71
CA TYR A 98 8.87 -10.19 29.03
C TYR A 98 8.34 -9.10 28.10
N GLU A 99 7.50 -9.46 27.13
CA GLU A 99 6.80 -8.49 26.29
C GLU A 99 5.46 -8.15 26.95
N VAL A 100 5.35 -6.89 27.40
CA VAL A 100 4.14 -6.38 28.01
C VAL A 100 3.06 -6.30 26.93
N VAL A 101 2.02 -7.13 27.04
CA VAL A 101 0.91 -7.17 26.08
C VAL A 101 0.24 -5.79 25.96
N ASN A 102 -0.03 -5.35 24.74
CA ASN A 102 -0.68 -4.06 24.49
C ASN A 102 -2.19 -4.28 24.38
N ARG A 103 -2.97 -3.74 25.32
CA ARG A 103 -4.44 -3.96 25.38
C ARG A 103 -4.85 -5.44 25.37
N GLY A 104 -4.00 -6.28 25.97
CA GLY A 104 -4.12 -7.74 26.02
C GLY A 104 -3.52 -8.48 24.81
N TRP A 105 -3.04 -7.78 23.79
CA TRP A 105 -2.46 -8.40 22.59
C TRP A 105 -0.95 -8.61 22.73
N PRO A 106 -0.43 -9.84 22.54
CA PRO A 106 1.00 -10.07 22.35
C PRO A 106 1.42 -9.49 20.99
N LEU A 107 2.15 -8.38 21.00
CA LEU A 107 2.54 -7.65 19.79
C LEU A 107 3.29 -8.58 18.83
N SER A 108 4.16 -9.43 19.37
CA SER A 108 4.96 -10.32 18.53
C SER A 108 4.20 -11.38 17.76
N ARG A 109 2.98 -11.71 18.21
CA ARG A 109 2.10 -12.71 17.58
C ARG A 109 0.97 -12.08 16.78
N ALA A 110 0.54 -10.88 17.17
CA ALA A 110 -0.49 -10.14 16.46
C ALA A 110 0.04 -9.54 15.14
N THR A 111 1.32 -9.17 15.07
CA THR A 111 1.94 -8.54 13.89
C THR A 111 3.29 -9.21 13.57
N PRO A 112 3.31 -10.24 12.69
CA PRO A 112 4.51 -11.02 12.40
C PRO A 112 5.68 -10.23 11.82
N THR A 113 5.41 -9.08 11.21
CA THR A 113 6.43 -8.26 10.53
C THR A 113 7.40 -7.59 11.49
N TRP A 114 6.98 -7.26 12.73
CA TRP A 114 7.82 -6.50 13.68
C TRP A 114 7.87 -7.09 15.09
N GLY A 115 7.22 -8.23 15.29
CA GLY A 115 7.32 -8.93 16.55
C GLY A 115 8.74 -9.29 16.93
N ILE A 116 9.03 -9.37 18.23
CA ILE A 116 10.30 -9.92 18.71
C ILE A 116 10.37 -11.45 18.52
N GLU A 117 9.29 -12.15 18.17
CA GLU A 117 9.27 -13.62 18.05
C GLU A 117 10.23 -14.18 16.97
N PRO A 118 10.28 -13.68 15.73
CA PRO A 118 11.29 -14.10 14.76
C PRO A 118 12.73 -13.90 15.27
N LEU A 119 13.01 -12.76 15.90
CA LEU A 119 14.31 -12.48 16.50
C LEU A 119 14.59 -13.43 17.68
N ALA A 120 13.58 -13.73 18.49
CA ALA A 120 13.68 -14.67 19.60
C ALA A 120 14.08 -16.05 19.13
N ARG A 121 13.48 -16.56 18.03
CA ARG A 121 13.87 -17.85 17.44
C ARG A 121 15.31 -17.86 16.97
N GLN A 122 15.76 -16.79 16.32
CA GLN A 122 17.14 -16.65 15.84
C GLN A 122 18.16 -16.57 16.98
N ARG A 123 17.79 -15.93 18.10
CA ARG A 123 18.70 -15.61 19.21
C ARG A 123 18.53 -16.53 20.42
N GLY A 124 17.51 -17.36 20.46
CA GLY A 124 17.25 -18.31 21.54
C GLY A 124 16.59 -17.69 22.79
N TYR A 125 15.74 -16.66 22.65
CA TYR A 125 15.07 -16.06 23.82
C TYR A 125 13.94 -16.94 24.35
N THR A 126 13.69 -16.85 25.65
CA THR A 126 12.41 -17.24 26.25
C THR A 126 11.49 -16.01 26.26
N LEU A 127 10.38 -16.03 25.50
CA LEU A 127 9.40 -14.94 25.54
C LEU A 127 8.27 -15.25 26.51
N VAL A 128 7.84 -14.23 27.27
CA VAL A 128 6.74 -14.35 28.23
C VAL A 128 5.75 -13.20 28.02
N TRP A 129 4.47 -13.55 27.95
CA TRP A 129 3.35 -12.62 27.96
C TRP A 129 2.43 -12.96 29.11
N SER A 130 1.88 -11.94 29.77
CA SER A 130 0.77 -12.14 30.70
C SER A 130 -0.21 -10.96 30.73
N GLY A 131 -1.41 -11.24 31.22
CA GLY A 131 -2.40 -10.20 31.50
C GLY A 131 -1.93 -9.33 32.66
N TRP A 132 -2.10 -8.02 32.54
CA TRP A 132 -1.74 -7.04 33.58
C TRP A 132 -2.82 -5.98 33.81
N GLN A 133 -3.84 -5.92 32.95
CA GLN A 133 -4.93 -4.95 33.01
C GLN A 133 -6.26 -5.73 33.04
N ALA A 134 -7.13 -5.36 33.98
CA ALA A 134 -8.36 -6.10 34.26
C ALA A 134 -9.59 -5.56 33.50
N ASP A 135 -9.48 -4.40 32.87
CA ASP A 135 -10.50 -3.81 31.99
C ASP A 135 -10.51 -4.43 30.58
N VAL A 136 -9.65 -5.41 30.28
CA VAL A 136 -9.57 -6.08 28.98
C VAL A 136 -10.54 -7.27 28.89
N LYS A 137 -11.43 -7.27 27.89
CA LYS A 137 -12.36 -8.38 27.61
C LYS A 137 -11.66 -9.55 26.92
N LYS A 138 -11.91 -10.79 27.36
CA LYS A 138 -11.43 -12.01 26.70
C LYS A 138 -12.27 -12.34 25.46
N ILE A 139 -12.03 -11.63 24.37
CA ILE A 139 -12.75 -11.79 23.09
C ILE A 139 -12.13 -12.85 22.17
N ASN A 140 -10.89 -13.26 22.46
CA ASN A 140 -10.11 -14.21 21.67
C ASN A 140 -9.17 -15.01 22.60
N PRO A 141 -8.91 -16.31 22.35
CA PRO A 141 -7.94 -17.11 23.11
C PRO A 141 -6.53 -16.50 23.23
N LEU A 142 -6.03 -15.81 22.19
CA LEU A 142 -4.69 -15.19 22.15
C LEU A 142 -4.56 -13.94 23.02
N ARG A 143 -5.67 -13.35 23.47
CA ARG A 143 -5.68 -12.10 24.22
C ARG A 143 -5.49 -12.37 25.71
N HIS A 144 -4.44 -11.86 26.33
CA HIS A 144 -4.16 -12.09 27.75
C HIS A 144 -4.98 -11.14 28.63
N THR A 145 -5.71 -11.70 29.58
CA THR A 145 -6.52 -10.93 30.54
C THR A 145 -6.11 -11.21 31.98
N MET A 146 -6.54 -10.34 32.87
CA MET A 146 -6.31 -10.43 34.30
C MET A 146 -7.61 -10.21 35.06
N THR A 147 -7.69 -10.77 36.27
CA THR A 147 -8.73 -10.52 37.24
C THR A 147 -8.10 -9.98 38.52
N VAL A 148 -8.63 -8.85 38.99
CA VAL A 148 -8.27 -8.18 40.24
C VAL A 148 -9.54 -7.96 41.07
N PRO A 149 -9.43 -7.82 42.39
CA PRO A 149 -10.56 -7.51 43.25
C PRO A 149 -11.13 -6.11 42.99
N THR A 150 -12.41 -5.97 43.31
CA THR A 150 -13.09 -4.68 43.45
C THR A 150 -12.83 -4.15 44.85
N ALA A 151 -12.41 -2.89 44.97
CA ALA A 151 -12.26 -2.22 46.25
C ALA A 151 -13.62 -1.92 46.89
N SER A 152 -13.71 -2.10 48.21
CA SER A 152 -14.94 -1.85 48.97
C SER A 152 -14.63 -1.22 50.34
N GLU A 153 -15.51 -0.34 50.81
CA GLU A 153 -15.38 0.24 52.16
C GLU A 153 -16.25 -0.56 53.13
N ASN A 154 -15.63 -1.41 53.94
CA ASN A 154 -16.34 -2.31 54.89
C ASN A 154 -17.42 -3.16 54.19
N GLY A 155 -17.12 -3.68 53.00
CA GLY A 155 -18.05 -4.47 52.19
C GLY A 155 -19.13 -3.65 51.47
N LYS A 156 -19.07 -2.30 51.52
CA LYS A 156 -19.95 -1.41 50.77
C LYS A 156 -19.32 -0.98 49.47
N GLU A 157 -20.17 -0.81 48.46
CA GLU A 157 -19.82 -0.29 47.14
C GLU A 157 -19.22 1.13 47.24
N ILE A 158 -18.12 1.34 46.54
CA ILE A 158 -17.49 2.66 46.37
C ILE A 158 -18.01 3.28 45.07
N THR A 159 -18.36 4.57 45.11
CA THR A 159 -18.77 5.36 43.94
C THR A 159 -17.86 6.55 43.73
N GLY A 160 -17.70 7.00 42.49
CA GLY A 160 -16.85 8.15 42.16
C GLY A 160 -17.11 8.67 40.75
N TRP A 161 -16.51 9.81 40.42
CA TRP A 161 -16.67 10.44 39.11
C TRP A 161 -15.71 9.84 38.08
N VAL A 162 -16.23 9.57 36.87
CA VAL A 162 -15.46 9.11 35.71
C VAL A 162 -15.66 10.06 34.55
N TRP A 163 -14.57 10.31 33.83
CA TRP A 163 -14.52 11.15 32.62
C TRP A 163 -13.97 10.37 31.44
N LEU A 164 -14.64 10.48 30.30
CA LEU A 164 -14.28 9.76 29.10
C LEU A 164 -14.49 10.65 27.88
N SER A 165 -13.46 10.75 27.04
CA SER A 165 -13.52 11.43 25.75
C SER A 165 -13.38 10.42 24.61
N VAL A 166 -14.15 10.61 23.54
CA VAL A 166 -14.15 9.75 22.34
C VAL A 166 -14.15 10.59 21.07
N GLU A 167 -13.26 10.27 20.12
CA GLU A 167 -13.23 10.84 18.77
C GLU A 167 -14.10 9.99 17.82
N VAL A 168 -14.75 10.66 16.87
CA VAL A 168 -15.54 10.01 15.82
C VAL A 168 -14.83 10.18 14.48
N THR A 169 -14.58 9.09 13.76
CA THR A 169 -13.88 9.10 12.46
C THR A 169 -14.80 8.80 11.28
N GLN A 170 -16.06 8.45 11.52
CA GLN A 170 -17.08 8.25 10.49
C GLN A 170 -18.42 8.84 10.95
N PRO A 171 -19.14 9.54 10.07
CA PRO A 171 -20.53 9.91 10.37
C PRO A 171 -21.33 8.62 10.52
N GLY A 172 -22.01 8.45 11.64
CA GLY A 172 -22.54 7.16 12.05
C GLY A 172 -23.81 7.29 12.89
N PRO A 173 -24.52 6.17 13.12
CA PRO A 173 -25.79 6.16 13.83
C PRO A 173 -25.61 6.83 15.19
N SER A 174 -26.69 7.37 15.74
CA SER A 174 -26.78 8.04 17.04
C SER A 174 -26.04 7.40 18.22
N THR A 175 -25.46 6.21 18.11
CA THR A 175 -24.72 5.53 19.17
C THR A 175 -23.23 5.82 19.18
N LEU A 176 -22.75 6.42 20.27
CA LEU A 176 -21.35 6.52 20.65
C LEU A 176 -20.98 5.38 21.60
N PHE A 177 -20.02 4.54 21.24
CA PHE A 177 -19.46 3.54 22.16
C PHE A 177 -18.26 4.11 22.91
N TRP A 178 -18.04 3.64 24.13
CA TRP A 178 -16.90 4.07 24.96
C TRP A 178 -15.54 3.79 24.33
N THR A 179 -15.46 2.74 23.52
CA THR A 179 -14.28 2.36 22.76
C THR A 179 -14.71 1.98 21.36
N ALA A 180 -13.92 2.40 20.35
CA ALA A 180 -14.25 2.15 18.95
C ALA A 180 -14.41 0.65 18.63
N ASN A 181 -13.69 -0.21 19.34
CA ASN A 181 -13.69 -1.66 19.17
C ASN A 181 -14.53 -2.43 20.20
N ARG A 182 -15.05 -1.78 21.25
CA ARG A 182 -15.87 -2.41 22.33
C ARG A 182 -15.15 -3.50 23.13
N ASP A 183 -13.82 -3.48 23.09
CA ASP A 183 -12.94 -4.55 23.56
C ASP A 183 -12.63 -4.48 25.07
N PHE A 184 -13.24 -3.55 25.79
CA PHE A 184 -12.90 -3.22 27.18
C PHE A 184 -14.16 -3.09 28.04
N PHE A 185 -14.01 -3.42 29.33
CA PHE A 185 -14.98 -3.08 30.36
C PHE A 185 -14.79 -1.63 30.76
N MET A 186 -15.90 -0.93 30.94
CA MET A 186 -15.93 0.40 31.54
C MET A 186 -16.63 0.29 32.88
N TYR A 187 -16.38 1.23 33.79
CA TYR A 187 -17.08 1.23 35.06
C TYR A 187 -18.55 1.56 34.87
N ASP A 188 -19.42 0.72 35.42
CA ASP A 188 -20.86 0.90 35.33
C ASP A 188 -21.29 2.23 35.95
N PRO A 189 -22.19 2.98 35.29
CA PRO A 189 -22.89 4.09 35.93
C PRO A 189 -23.67 3.61 37.16
N VAL A 190 -23.72 4.45 38.20
CA VAL A 190 -24.59 4.21 39.36
C VAL A 190 -26.05 4.18 38.94
N ASP A 191 -26.45 5.12 38.07
CA ASP A 191 -27.78 5.25 37.50
C ASP A 191 -27.68 5.79 36.06
N LEU A 192 -28.31 5.10 35.11
CA LEU A 192 -28.36 5.49 33.70
C LEU A 192 -29.19 6.77 33.46
N ASN A 193 -30.05 7.15 34.40
CA ASN A 193 -30.91 8.32 34.33
C ASN A 193 -30.43 9.47 35.21
N ALA A 194 -29.24 9.35 35.82
CA ALA A 194 -28.71 10.34 36.74
C ALA A 194 -28.69 11.76 36.12
N PRO A 195 -29.32 12.77 36.76
CA PRO A 195 -29.46 14.11 36.19
C PRO A 195 -28.17 14.94 36.22
N ASP A 196 -27.17 14.50 36.99
CA ASP A 196 -25.86 15.13 37.17
C ASP A 196 -24.78 14.62 36.21
N SER A 197 -25.11 13.61 35.39
CA SER A 197 -24.28 13.16 34.26
C SER A 197 -24.30 14.20 33.13
N GLU A 198 -23.17 14.39 32.47
CA GLU A 198 -22.96 15.47 31.51
C GLU A 198 -22.28 14.95 30.25
N LEU A 199 -22.74 15.40 29.08
CA LEU A 199 -22.10 15.16 27.80
C LEU A 199 -21.75 16.50 27.16
N THR A 200 -20.53 16.61 26.63
CA THR A 200 -20.02 17.79 25.93
C THR A 200 -19.40 17.39 24.60
N ARG A 201 -19.30 18.35 23.67
CA ARG A 201 -18.58 18.20 22.40
C ARG A 201 -17.61 19.36 22.17
N GLN A 202 -16.47 19.08 21.54
CA GLN A 202 -15.40 20.04 21.24
C GLN A 202 -14.75 19.75 19.89
N THR A 203 -14.33 20.79 19.15
CA THR A 203 -13.58 20.62 17.90
C THR A 203 -12.10 20.39 18.21
N GLY A 204 -11.43 21.32 18.90
CA GLY A 204 -10.08 21.14 19.44
C GLY A 204 -10.04 21.22 20.97
N PRO A 205 -8.89 20.89 21.59
CA PRO A 205 -8.68 21.03 23.04
C PRO A 205 -8.67 22.49 23.52
N ASP A 206 -8.37 23.43 22.62
CA ASP A 206 -8.35 24.87 22.91
C ASP A 206 -9.74 25.51 22.81
N ASP A 207 -10.73 24.79 22.26
CA ASP A 207 -12.09 25.27 22.12
C ASP A 207 -12.90 25.02 23.41
N PRO A 208 -13.78 25.95 23.82
CA PRO A 208 -14.63 25.73 24.97
C PRO A 208 -15.59 24.54 24.75
N PRO A 209 -15.79 23.67 25.76
CA PRO A 209 -16.72 22.56 25.64
C PRO A 209 -18.16 23.05 25.50
N VAL A 210 -18.85 22.53 24.48
CA VAL A 210 -20.28 22.78 24.27
C VAL A 210 -21.07 21.66 24.91
N LYS A 211 -21.84 21.97 25.95
CA LYS A 211 -22.73 21.02 26.62
C LYS A 211 -23.84 20.56 25.68
N ILE A 212 -24.09 19.26 25.66
CA ILE A 212 -25.25 18.64 24.99
C ILE A 212 -26.36 18.50 26.04
N PRO A 213 -27.56 19.07 25.81
CA PRO A 213 -28.68 18.99 26.74
C PRO A 213 -29.04 17.55 27.10
N ARG A 214 -29.48 17.29 28.34
CA ARG A 214 -29.72 15.93 28.83
C ARG A 214 -30.85 15.22 28.08
N GLU A 215 -31.81 15.99 27.57
CA GLU A 215 -32.91 15.56 26.73
C GLU A 215 -32.47 15.08 25.32
N ASP A 216 -31.24 15.38 24.92
CA ASP A 216 -30.68 15.02 23.60
C ASP A 216 -29.76 13.80 23.65
N TRP A 217 -29.51 13.22 24.84
CA TRP A 217 -28.69 12.01 24.95
C TRP A 217 -29.07 11.10 26.12
N ALA A 218 -28.92 9.79 25.93
CA ALA A 218 -29.19 8.77 26.95
C ALA A 218 -28.06 7.74 27.01
N PHE A 219 -27.83 7.11 28.17
CA PHE A 219 -26.98 5.91 28.27
C PHE A 219 -27.72 4.73 27.63
N ALA A 220 -27.57 4.61 26.32
CA ALA A 220 -28.37 3.76 25.47
C ALA A 220 -27.67 3.47 24.14
N ARG A 221 -28.17 2.45 23.44
CA ARG A 221 -27.81 2.11 22.06
C ARG A 221 -28.99 2.43 21.16
N CYS A 222 -28.74 3.26 20.16
CA CYS A 222 -29.65 3.52 19.07
C CYS A 222 -29.27 2.76 17.79
N ASP A 223 -30.29 2.26 17.11
CA ASP A 223 -30.20 1.66 15.79
C ASP A 223 -31.45 1.98 14.97
N ALA A 224 -31.53 1.49 13.73
CA ALA A 224 -32.65 1.79 12.84
C ALA A 224 -34.01 1.33 13.39
N ALA A 225 -34.03 0.31 14.25
CA ALA A 225 -35.25 -0.19 14.89
C ALA A 225 -35.56 0.53 16.22
N HIS A 226 -34.54 1.08 16.88
CA HIS A 226 -34.64 1.78 18.15
C HIS A 226 -33.97 3.16 18.02
N PRO A 227 -34.65 4.15 17.41
CA PRO A 227 -34.14 5.53 17.39
C PRO A 227 -34.11 6.11 18.82
N PHE A 228 -33.54 7.30 18.96
CA PHE A 228 -33.45 8.00 20.25
C PHE A 228 -34.79 7.97 21.01
N PRO A 229 -34.81 7.55 22.29
CA PRO A 229 -33.67 7.40 23.21
C PRO A 229 -32.92 6.06 23.15
N GLY A 230 -33.32 5.12 22.29
CA GLY A 230 -32.65 3.82 22.12
C GLY A 230 -32.92 2.81 23.25
N ILE A 231 -32.13 1.73 23.25
CA ILE A 231 -32.17 0.67 24.27
C ILE A 231 -31.15 1.01 25.37
N PRO A 232 -31.53 1.08 26.67
CA PRO A 232 -30.60 1.37 27.76
C PRO A 232 -29.33 0.51 27.71
N SER A 233 -28.16 1.15 27.89
CA SER A 233 -26.86 0.51 27.78
C SER A 233 -25.84 1.17 28.71
N VAL A 234 -25.09 0.35 29.43
CA VAL A 234 -23.92 0.80 30.21
C VAL A 234 -22.67 0.98 29.33
N GLU A 235 -22.71 0.61 28.05
CA GLU A 235 -21.54 0.58 27.14
C GLU A 235 -21.53 1.68 26.08
N SER A 236 -22.62 2.47 26.02
CA SER A 236 -22.83 3.43 24.94
C SER A 236 -23.72 4.61 25.32
N ILE A 237 -23.62 5.68 24.53
CA ILE A 237 -24.53 6.83 24.55
C ILE A 237 -25.31 6.87 23.24
N CYS A 238 -26.62 7.10 23.31
CA CYS A 238 -27.41 7.50 22.15
C CYS A 238 -27.62 9.02 22.12
N LEU A 239 -27.38 9.66 20.97
CA LEU A 239 -27.54 11.09 20.70
C LEU A 239 -28.66 11.34 19.68
N SER A 240 -29.62 12.21 20.01
CA SER A 240 -30.74 12.57 19.14
C SER A 240 -30.29 13.12 17.78
N ALA A 241 -29.26 13.96 17.78
CA ALA A 241 -28.74 14.66 16.60
C ALA A 241 -27.72 13.87 15.76
N GLY A 242 -27.34 12.66 16.18
CA GLY A 242 -26.28 11.87 15.54
C GLY A 242 -24.86 12.31 15.91
N LEU A 243 -23.86 11.62 15.34
CA LEU A 243 -22.44 11.86 15.57
C LEU A 243 -21.79 12.60 14.41
N GLU A 244 -20.98 13.61 14.71
CA GLU A 244 -20.23 14.37 13.70
C GLU A 244 -18.72 14.15 13.86
N PRO A 245 -17.99 13.74 12.80
CA PRO A 245 -16.55 13.47 12.86
C PRO A 245 -15.68 14.67 13.25
N ARG A 246 -16.21 15.89 13.10
CA ARG A 246 -15.53 17.12 13.50
C ARG A 246 -15.40 17.28 15.02
N TYR A 247 -16.15 16.53 15.83
CA TYR A 247 -16.16 16.68 17.29
C TYR A 247 -15.53 15.49 18.04
N ALA A 248 -14.90 15.79 19.17
CA ALA A 248 -14.62 14.87 20.24
C ALA A 248 -15.70 15.05 21.31
N TYR A 249 -16.25 13.95 21.81
CA TYR A 249 -17.33 13.93 22.77
C TYR A 249 -16.81 13.51 24.14
N THR A 250 -17.11 14.26 25.19
CA THR A 250 -16.68 13.95 26.56
C THR A 250 -17.89 13.75 27.46
N VAL A 251 -17.98 12.57 28.08
CA VAL A 251 -18.99 12.25 29.12
C VAL A 251 -18.37 12.34 30.52
N ARG A 252 -19.14 12.86 31.47
CA ARG A 252 -18.92 12.73 32.91
C ARG A 252 -20.10 11.99 33.53
N TYR A 253 -19.82 10.98 34.35
CA TYR A 253 -20.86 10.27 35.11
C TYR A 253 -20.32 9.69 36.40
N ARG A 254 -21.23 9.36 37.33
CA ARG A 254 -20.88 8.69 38.58
C ARG A 254 -20.84 7.18 38.34
N ALA A 255 -19.67 6.58 38.53
CA ALA A 255 -19.44 5.16 38.38
C ALA A 255 -19.35 4.46 39.75
N LYS A 256 -19.37 3.12 39.73
CA LYS A 256 -19.30 2.26 40.92
C LYS A 256 -18.31 1.12 40.74
N ASN A 257 -17.92 0.50 41.86
CA ASN A 257 -17.08 -0.70 41.90
C ASN A 257 -15.69 -0.50 41.28
N PRO A 258 -14.84 0.39 41.85
CA PRO A 258 -13.47 0.57 41.37
C PRO A 258 -12.66 -0.71 41.55
N LEU A 259 -11.90 -1.06 40.52
CA LEU A 259 -10.97 -2.19 40.54
C LEU A 259 -9.65 -1.75 41.17
N VAL A 260 -9.01 -2.65 41.94
CA VAL A 260 -7.63 -2.46 42.45
C VAL A 260 -6.65 -2.71 41.30
N MET A 261 -6.69 -1.84 40.29
CA MET A 261 -6.07 -2.04 38.99
C MET A 261 -4.53 -2.06 39.06
N GLY A 262 -3.93 -1.37 40.04
CA GLY A 262 -2.49 -1.36 40.26
C GLY A 262 -1.88 -2.73 40.62
N LEU A 263 -2.69 -3.72 41.01
CA LEU A 263 -2.25 -5.12 41.17
C LEU A 263 -1.63 -5.71 39.89
N GLY A 264 -1.93 -5.14 38.72
CA GLY A 264 -1.25 -5.48 37.48
C GLY A 264 0.27 -5.34 37.54
N LEU A 265 0.78 -4.33 38.26
CA LEU A 265 2.23 -4.12 38.45
C LEU A 265 2.84 -5.23 39.30
N ALA A 266 2.19 -5.58 40.42
CA ALA A 266 2.62 -6.66 41.29
C ALA A 266 2.57 -8.01 40.57
N ALA A 267 1.55 -8.26 39.77
CA ALA A 267 1.43 -9.51 39.03
C ALA A 267 2.59 -9.74 38.04
N ILE A 268 2.99 -8.70 37.31
CA ILE A 268 4.18 -8.78 36.43
C ILE A 268 5.44 -9.09 37.25
N ARG A 269 5.67 -8.33 38.33
CA ARG A 269 6.81 -8.51 39.24
C ARG A 269 6.91 -9.95 39.74
N ASP A 270 5.79 -10.45 40.28
CA ASP A 270 5.75 -11.76 40.93
C ASP A 270 5.89 -12.91 39.93
N LEU A 271 5.26 -12.83 38.74
CA LEU A 271 5.39 -13.87 37.71
C LEU A 271 6.80 -13.95 37.18
N VAL A 272 7.42 -12.82 36.84
CA VAL A 272 8.78 -12.84 36.31
C VAL A 272 9.77 -13.27 37.38
N SER A 273 9.60 -12.81 38.63
CA SER A 273 10.45 -13.29 39.73
C SER A 273 10.31 -14.80 39.96
N PHE A 274 9.08 -15.33 39.96
CA PHE A 274 8.81 -16.76 40.05
C PHE A 274 9.49 -17.55 38.92
N LEU A 275 9.25 -17.15 37.67
CA LEU A 275 9.78 -17.84 36.50
C LEU A 275 11.31 -17.85 36.50
N ARG A 276 11.94 -16.78 36.99
CA ARG A 276 13.39 -16.66 37.05
C ARG A 276 14.01 -17.47 38.18
N ASN A 277 13.42 -17.42 39.37
CA ASN A 277 14.15 -17.78 40.59
C ASN A 277 13.64 -19.05 41.28
N ASP A 278 12.38 -19.42 41.09
CA ASP A 278 11.74 -20.46 41.89
C ASP A 278 11.64 -21.78 41.10
N SER A 279 11.81 -22.93 41.75
CA SER A 279 11.75 -24.24 41.08
C SER A 279 10.33 -24.77 40.92
N GLN A 280 9.40 -24.35 41.78
CA GLN A 280 8.01 -24.78 41.83
C GLN A 280 7.14 -23.73 42.53
N ASP A 281 5.84 -23.74 42.27
CA ASP A 281 4.87 -22.89 42.97
C ASP A 281 4.60 -23.39 44.41
N SER A 282 3.68 -22.72 45.11
CA SER A 282 3.38 -23.03 46.52
C SER A 282 2.63 -24.35 46.72
N VAL A 283 2.05 -24.93 45.66
CA VAL A 283 1.33 -26.22 45.71
C VAL A 283 2.15 -27.37 45.10
N GLY A 284 3.39 -27.09 44.66
CA GLY A 284 4.33 -28.08 44.17
C GLY A 284 4.36 -28.25 42.65
N THR A 285 3.67 -27.40 41.89
CA THR A 285 3.73 -27.42 40.42
C THR A 285 5.10 -26.91 39.95
N PRO A 286 5.86 -27.68 39.15
CA PRO A 286 7.16 -27.24 38.68
C PRO A 286 7.09 -25.95 37.85
N ASN A 287 8.13 -25.10 37.98
CA ASN A 287 8.28 -23.93 37.13
C ASN A 287 8.41 -24.35 35.64
N PRO A 288 7.55 -23.84 34.74
CA PRO A 288 7.49 -24.30 33.35
C PRO A 288 8.77 -24.01 32.54
N ILE A 289 9.64 -23.09 32.97
CA ILE A 289 10.92 -22.81 32.29
C ILE A 289 12.14 -23.41 33.00
N GLY A 290 11.94 -24.04 34.17
CA GLY A 290 12.96 -24.85 34.85
C GLY A 290 14.21 -24.11 35.29
N GLY A 291 14.12 -22.81 35.61
CA GLY A 291 15.23 -22.02 36.17
C GLY A 291 16.42 -21.81 35.22
N THR A 292 16.19 -21.86 33.90
CA THR A 292 17.25 -21.70 32.88
C THR A 292 17.62 -20.24 32.59
N THR A 293 16.92 -19.28 33.20
CA THR A 293 17.10 -17.85 33.00
C THR A 293 18.31 -17.30 33.77
N LYS A 294 19.18 -16.56 33.07
CA LYS A 294 20.30 -15.82 33.67
C LYS A 294 19.89 -14.38 34.01
N VAL A 295 19.24 -13.72 33.07
CA VAL A 295 18.79 -12.33 33.15
C VAL A 295 17.41 -12.19 32.52
N SER A 296 16.69 -11.17 32.93
CA SER A 296 15.37 -10.83 32.40
C SER A 296 15.34 -9.40 31.88
N ALA A 297 14.61 -9.18 30.79
CA ALA A 297 14.35 -7.86 30.24
C ALA A 297 12.86 -7.66 29.98
N MET A 298 12.38 -6.42 30.11
CA MET A 298 11.02 -6.02 29.80
C MET A 298 11.00 -5.16 28.52
N GLN A 299 10.05 -5.40 27.64
CA GLN A 299 9.72 -4.50 26.53
C GLN A 299 8.24 -4.18 26.52
N GLY A 300 7.93 -2.96 26.09
CA GLY A 300 6.57 -2.55 25.81
C GLY A 300 6.55 -1.42 24.79
N GLN A 301 5.49 -1.38 23.99
CA GLN A 301 5.30 -0.40 22.93
C GLN A 301 4.01 0.40 23.17
N SER A 302 4.03 1.71 22.94
CA SER A 302 2.88 2.59 23.15
C SER A 302 2.37 2.50 24.61
N GLN A 303 1.10 2.19 24.85
CA GLN A 303 0.52 1.96 26.18
C GLN A 303 1.40 1.03 27.06
N SER A 304 1.91 -0.07 26.48
CA SER A 304 2.69 -1.03 27.27
C SER A 304 4.12 -0.53 27.57
N GLY A 305 4.67 0.37 26.74
CA GLY A 305 5.91 1.08 27.04
C GLY A 305 5.73 2.14 28.13
N GLN A 306 4.57 2.80 28.16
CA GLN A 306 4.19 3.71 29.25
C GLN A 306 4.01 2.96 30.58
N LEU A 307 3.55 1.71 30.55
CA LEU A 307 3.53 0.83 31.72
C LEU A 307 4.93 0.52 32.22
N ALA A 308 5.89 0.20 31.33
CA ALA A 308 7.27 -0.07 31.73
C ALA A 308 7.89 1.11 32.50
N ARG A 309 7.60 2.34 32.05
CA ARG A 309 8.00 3.58 32.74
C ARG A 309 7.33 3.71 34.12
N ALA A 310 6.02 3.46 34.21
CA ALA A 310 5.29 3.49 35.48
C ALA A 310 5.76 2.40 36.47
N PHE A 311 6.02 1.19 35.97
CA PHE A 311 6.52 0.05 36.75
C PHE A 311 7.84 0.40 37.44
N LEU A 312 8.77 1.03 36.71
CA LEU A 312 10.05 1.44 37.28
C LEU A 312 9.90 2.61 38.27
N GLN A 313 9.12 3.63 37.89
CA GLN A 313 8.91 4.80 38.73
C GLN A 313 8.23 4.46 40.07
N LEU A 314 7.32 3.49 40.08
CA LEU A 314 6.65 3.00 41.28
C LEU A 314 7.46 1.98 42.08
N GLY A 315 8.66 1.60 41.62
CA GLY A 315 9.58 0.74 42.37
C GLY A 315 9.32 -0.77 42.25
N PHE A 316 8.53 -1.21 41.27
CA PHE A 316 8.19 -2.63 41.11
C PHE A 316 9.33 -3.50 40.52
N ASN A 317 10.50 -2.91 40.20
CA ASN A 317 11.66 -3.67 39.75
C ASN A 317 12.43 -4.38 40.89
N LEU A 318 11.92 -4.29 42.12
CA LEU A 318 12.36 -5.06 43.28
C LEU A 318 11.19 -5.92 43.77
N ASP A 319 11.40 -7.21 43.97
CA ASP A 319 10.42 -8.08 44.62
C ASP A 319 10.46 -7.99 46.15
N GLU A 320 9.51 -8.64 46.82
CA GLU A 320 9.38 -8.59 48.29
C GLU A 320 10.51 -9.34 49.01
N GLN A 321 11.29 -10.14 48.28
CA GLN A 321 12.48 -10.80 48.80
C GLN A 321 13.75 -9.98 48.53
N GLY A 322 13.63 -8.77 47.98
CA GLY A 322 14.75 -7.90 47.67
C GLY A 322 15.53 -8.30 46.41
N ARG A 323 14.95 -9.13 45.54
CA ARG A 323 15.57 -9.55 44.27
C ARG A 323 15.15 -8.58 43.15
N ARG A 324 16.09 -8.29 42.25
CA ARG A 324 15.81 -7.50 41.04
C ARG A 324 14.97 -8.33 40.06
N VAL A 325 13.93 -7.74 39.49
CA VAL A 325 13.04 -8.42 38.53
C VAL A 325 13.60 -8.36 37.11
N PHE A 326 14.01 -7.19 36.63
CA PHE A 326 14.56 -6.99 35.28
C PHE A 326 15.94 -6.34 35.33
N GLU A 327 16.89 -6.88 34.57
CA GLU A 327 18.18 -6.27 34.25
C GLU A 327 18.10 -5.32 33.05
N GLY A 328 17.13 -5.51 32.16
CA GLY A 328 16.94 -4.70 30.96
C GLY A 328 15.53 -4.15 30.81
N MET A 329 15.39 -2.96 30.23
CA MET A 329 14.10 -2.37 29.87
C MET A 329 14.16 -1.66 28.52
N ASN A 330 13.12 -1.85 27.71
CA ASN A 330 12.96 -1.20 26.41
C ASN A 330 11.55 -0.61 26.26
N PRO A 331 11.28 0.59 26.82
CA PRO A 331 10.05 1.31 26.51
C PRO A 331 10.14 1.93 25.11
N VAL A 332 9.14 1.64 24.28
CA VAL A 332 9.07 2.08 22.87
C VAL A 332 7.81 2.90 22.62
N GLY A 333 7.93 4.05 21.93
CA GLY A 333 6.79 4.91 21.60
C GLY A 333 6.04 5.44 22.82
N ALA A 334 6.74 5.58 23.96
CA ALA A 334 6.17 5.94 25.25
C ALA A 334 6.59 7.36 25.65
N GLY A 335 5.75 8.36 25.30
CA GLY A 335 5.98 9.75 25.73
C GLY A 335 5.55 10.03 27.18
N THR A 336 4.80 9.12 27.80
CA THR A 336 4.14 9.32 29.09
C THR A 336 4.17 8.07 29.98
N ARG A 337 3.39 8.06 31.07
CA ARG A 337 3.21 6.94 31.99
C ARG A 337 1.75 6.47 31.97
N THR A 338 1.53 5.17 32.12
CA THR A 338 0.16 4.61 32.22
C THR A 338 -0.41 4.93 33.60
N ALA A 339 -1.58 5.59 33.65
CA ALA A 339 -2.32 5.89 34.87
C ALA A 339 -3.05 4.67 35.45
N LEU A 340 -2.31 3.59 35.72
CA LEU A 340 -2.86 2.33 36.21
C LEU A 340 -3.26 2.40 37.69
N ASN A 341 -2.59 3.26 38.46
CA ASN A 341 -2.61 3.25 39.91
C ASN A 341 -3.51 4.33 40.53
N VAL A 342 -4.61 4.68 39.85
CA VAL A 342 -5.60 5.67 40.32
C VAL A 342 -6.96 5.00 40.53
N ARG A 343 -7.77 5.53 41.45
CA ARG A 343 -9.14 5.03 41.64
C ARG A 343 -9.96 5.28 40.36
N PHE A 344 -10.72 4.26 39.92
CA PHE A 344 -11.40 4.26 38.62
C PHE A 344 -10.45 4.43 37.41
N SER A 345 -9.27 3.79 37.46
CA SER A 345 -8.29 3.80 36.36
C SER A 345 -8.88 3.31 35.03
N LEU A 346 -8.56 4.04 33.97
CA LEU A 346 -8.92 3.69 32.59
C LEU A 346 -7.65 3.69 31.70
N PRO A 347 -6.78 2.67 31.83
CA PRO A 347 -5.46 2.67 31.19
C PRO A 347 -5.54 2.54 29.66
N THR A 348 -6.66 2.09 29.11
CA THR A 348 -6.85 1.76 27.69
C THR A 348 -7.02 2.95 26.74
N LEU A 349 -7.60 4.03 27.24
CA LEU A 349 -8.15 5.07 26.40
C LEU A 349 -7.05 5.98 25.85
N SER A 350 -6.94 6.03 24.52
CA SER A 350 -5.90 6.78 23.81
C SER A 350 -5.88 8.27 24.15
N LEU A 351 -4.67 8.82 24.20
CA LEU A 351 -4.39 10.25 24.39
C LEU A 351 -3.95 10.80 23.03
N THR A 352 -4.76 11.68 22.44
CA THR A 352 -4.48 12.38 21.18
C THR A 352 -4.44 13.88 21.47
N VAL A 353 -4.16 14.72 20.47
CA VAL A 353 -4.32 16.17 20.62
C VAL A 353 -5.74 16.58 21.02
N ARG A 354 -6.76 15.75 20.78
CA ARG A 354 -8.17 16.07 21.11
C ARG A 354 -8.70 15.27 22.31
N LEU A 355 -7.98 14.24 22.75
CA LEU A 355 -8.44 13.31 23.78
C LEU A 355 -7.54 13.31 25.02
N GLY A 356 -8.18 13.34 26.19
CA GLY A 356 -7.53 12.96 27.45
C GLY A 356 -6.61 14.01 28.08
N HIS A 357 -6.76 15.29 27.74
CA HIS A 357 -6.09 16.39 28.44
C HIS A 357 -6.51 16.54 29.91
N LEU A 358 -7.70 16.06 30.27
CA LEU A 358 -8.22 16.07 31.65
C LEU A 358 -8.05 14.72 32.33
N ARG A 359 -7.00 13.96 31.98
CA ARG A 359 -6.72 12.65 32.57
C ARG A 359 -5.28 12.52 33.05
N PRO A 360 -5.05 11.78 34.15
CA PRO A 360 -3.70 11.53 34.63
C PRO A 360 -2.85 10.77 33.61
N GLY A 361 -1.53 10.92 33.74
CA GLY A 361 -0.53 10.31 32.88
C GLY A 361 0.59 11.29 32.58
N TRP A 362 0.25 12.57 32.39
CA TRP A 362 1.13 13.62 31.89
C TRP A 362 1.75 14.49 32.98
N GLU A 363 1.78 13.97 34.20
CA GLU A 363 2.40 14.66 35.31
C GLU A 363 3.90 14.32 35.38
N SER A 364 4.71 15.25 35.85
CA SER A 364 6.12 15.00 36.21
C SER A 364 6.22 13.89 37.27
N PRO A 365 7.31 13.10 37.30
CA PRO A 365 8.55 13.29 36.55
C PRO A 365 8.52 12.77 35.11
N PHE A 366 9.16 13.51 34.19
CA PHE A 366 9.27 13.13 32.77
C PHE A 366 10.59 12.44 32.43
N VAL A 367 11.67 12.87 33.08
CA VAL A 367 13.06 12.48 32.79
C VAL A 367 13.56 11.34 33.69
N TRP A 368 14.68 10.73 33.30
CA TRP A 368 15.28 9.59 34.01
C TRP A 368 16.10 9.99 35.24
N MET A 369 16.56 11.24 35.34
CA MET A 369 17.41 11.78 36.41
C MET A 369 16.75 12.96 37.11
N PRO A 370 17.21 13.37 38.31
CA PRO A 370 16.53 14.41 39.10
C PRO A 370 16.14 15.66 38.31
N GLU A 371 14.86 16.03 38.39
CA GLU A 371 14.28 17.22 37.77
C GLU A 371 13.47 18.01 38.79
N ILE A 372 13.57 19.34 38.71
CA ILE A 372 12.66 20.26 39.39
C ILE A 372 11.64 20.71 38.34
N ASP A 373 10.40 20.26 38.48
CA ASP A 373 9.27 20.76 37.72
C ASP A 373 8.87 22.13 38.30
N THR A 374 9.40 23.20 37.72
CA THR A 374 9.11 24.58 38.12
C THR A 374 7.69 25.03 37.76
N VAL A 375 7.00 24.33 36.86
CA VAL A 375 5.61 24.63 36.47
C VAL A 375 4.66 24.15 37.57
N ALA A 376 4.81 22.90 38.00
CA ALA A 376 3.99 22.29 39.05
C ALA A 376 4.53 22.52 40.47
N GLY A 377 5.79 22.92 40.63
CA GLY A 377 6.44 23.07 41.93
C GLY A 377 6.79 21.72 42.58
N ARG A 378 7.28 20.74 41.80
CA ARG A 378 7.56 19.37 42.27
C ARG A 378 8.99 18.95 41.96
N TYR A 379 9.50 17.97 42.71
CA TYR A 379 10.83 17.38 42.51
C TYR A 379 10.72 15.84 42.47
N GLY A 380 11.35 15.22 41.47
CA GLY A 380 11.34 13.77 41.29
C GLY A 380 11.95 13.32 39.96
N TRP A 381 12.14 12.01 39.79
CA TRP A 381 12.63 11.40 38.55
C TRP A 381 12.23 9.93 38.44
N LEU A 382 12.29 9.34 37.25
CA LEU A 382 11.82 7.97 37.02
C LEU A 382 12.68 6.89 37.68
N LEU A 383 13.98 7.14 37.89
CA LEU A 383 14.91 6.18 38.50
C LEU A 383 14.98 6.28 40.04
N GLU A 384 14.24 7.18 40.67
CA GLU A 384 14.35 7.50 42.12
C GLU A 384 14.31 6.24 43.00
N ARG A 385 13.22 5.47 42.92
CA ARG A 385 13.03 4.27 43.76
C ARG A 385 13.97 3.13 43.41
N CYS A 386 14.33 2.96 42.13
CA CYS A 386 15.25 1.89 41.75
C CYS A 386 16.68 2.17 42.21
N MET A 387 17.07 3.45 42.30
CA MET A 387 18.38 3.86 42.81
C MET A 387 18.47 3.60 44.31
N GLU A 388 17.43 3.94 45.08
CA GLU A 388 17.34 3.68 46.51
C GLU A 388 17.44 2.18 46.83
N THR A 389 16.92 1.33 45.95
CA THR A 389 16.86 -0.12 46.13
C THR A 389 17.93 -0.90 45.39
N ALA A 390 18.88 -0.23 44.71
CA ALA A 390 19.88 -0.84 43.83
C ALA A 390 19.29 -1.80 42.77
N SER A 391 18.05 -1.53 42.34
CA SER A 391 17.28 -2.36 41.41
C SER A 391 17.20 -1.77 40.00
N CYS A 392 17.90 -0.68 39.68
CA CYS A 392 17.80 -0.07 38.34
C CYS A 392 18.24 -1.02 37.20
N PRO A 393 17.47 -1.10 36.09
CA PRO A 393 17.86 -1.83 34.89
C PRO A 393 18.75 -0.97 33.96
N ASN A 394 19.34 -1.62 32.97
CA ASN A 394 19.84 -0.98 31.75
C ASN A 394 18.66 -0.68 30.82
N ILE A 395 18.58 0.54 30.28
CA ILE A 395 17.40 1.03 29.57
C ILE A 395 17.77 1.49 28.17
N ILE A 396 17.02 1.03 27.17
CA ILE A 396 16.99 1.61 25.82
C ILE A 396 15.60 2.20 25.62
N ASP A 397 15.47 3.53 25.68
CA ASP A 397 14.22 4.25 25.46
C ASP A 397 14.13 4.72 24.00
N VAL A 398 13.09 4.30 23.28
CA VAL A 398 12.96 4.54 21.84
C VAL A 398 11.69 5.34 21.55
N VAL A 399 11.82 6.39 20.74
CA VAL A 399 10.71 7.24 20.29
C VAL A 399 10.78 7.49 18.79
N SER A 400 9.62 7.58 18.14
CA SER A 400 9.48 8.01 16.74
C SER A 400 9.33 9.53 16.66
N SER A 401 9.26 10.06 15.44
CA SER A 401 8.92 11.47 15.21
C SER A 401 7.53 11.79 15.74
N SER A 402 6.58 10.87 15.64
CA SER A 402 5.23 11.09 16.15
C SER A 402 5.19 11.37 17.64
N GLU A 403 6.11 10.81 18.45
CA GLU A 403 6.12 11.06 19.90
C GLU A 403 6.49 12.51 20.25
N TYR A 404 7.30 13.21 19.46
CA TYR A 404 7.57 14.64 19.71
C TYR A 404 6.33 15.50 19.48
N TRP A 405 5.54 15.17 18.45
CA TRP A 405 4.37 15.94 18.04
C TRP A 405 3.10 15.59 18.83
N ASN A 406 2.82 14.30 19.00
CA ASN A 406 1.61 13.78 19.62
C ASN A 406 1.77 13.43 21.10
N GLN A 407 2.99 13.08 21.54
CA GLN A 407 3.24 12.60 22.90
C GLN A 407 4.30 13.42 23.67
N ARG A 408 4.61 14.64 23.21
CA ARG A 408 5.43 15.62 23.94
C ARG A 408 6.82 15.10 24.36
N ALA A 409 7.45 14.27 23.53
CA ALA A 409 8.68 13.58 23.89
C ALA A 409 9.86 14.49 24.26
N SER A 410 9.84 15.76 23.88
CA SER A 410 10.84 16.75 24.30
C SER A 410 10.91 16.92 25.81
N LEU A 411 9.82 16.70 26.55
CA LEU A 411 9.83 16.72 28.02
C LEU A 411 10.63 15.56 28.63
N LYS A 412 10.98 14.54 27.85
CA LYS A 412 11.86 13.44 28.29
C LYS A 412 13.34 13.78 28.17
N THR A 413 13.67 14.81 27.39
CA THR A 413 15.04 15.16 26.99
C THR A 413 15.41 16.59 27.34
N THR A 414 14.50 17.37 27.91
CA THR A 414 14.72 18.75 28.36
C THR A 414 14.11 18.96 29.75
N ASP A 415 14.43 20.07 30.40
CA ASP A 415 13.66 20.55 31.54
C ASP A 415 12.23 20.99 31.12
N VAL A 416 11.33 21.11 32.09
CA VAL A 416 9.92 21.46 31.84
C VAL A 416 9.67 22.77 31.07
N LEU A 417 10.65 23.68 31.01
CA LEU A 417 10.61 24.94 30.26
C LEU A 417 11.32 24.87 28.90
N GLY A 418 11.95 23.74 28.55
CA GLY A 418 12.63 23.56 27.27
C GLY A 418 13.85 24.48 27.09
N GLN A 419 14.55 24.77 28.18
CA GLN A 419 15.69 25.68 28.25
C GLN A 419 17.03 24.95 28.36
N PHE A 420 17.03 23.74 28.93
CA PHE A 420 18.22 22.93 29.15
C PHE A 420 17.98 21.48 28.77
N ASP A 421 18.98 20.84 28.17
CA ASP A 421 18.95 19.40 27.92
C ASP A 421 18.98 18.63 29.24
N ALA A 422 18.11 17.62 29.36
CA ALA A 422 18.04 16.75 30.53
C ALA A 422 19.25 15.81 30.60
N TRP A 423 19.69 15.50 31.82
CA TRP A 423 20.80 14.58 32.01
C TRP A 423 20.38 13.12 31.76
N ILE A 424 21.09 12.44 30.86
CA ILE A 424 20.92 11.01 30.59
C ILE A 424 22.00 10.20 31.36
N PRO A 425 21.62 9.27 32.26
CA PRO A 425 22.56 8.50 33.05
C PRO A 425 23.17 7.34 32.25
N ARG A 426 24.30 6.79 32.73
CA ARG A 426 25.06 5.77 31.98
C ARG A 426 24.28 4.47 31.70
N ASN A 427 23.36 4.09 32.57
CA ASN A 427 22.50 2.91 32.39
C ASN A 427 21.29 3.19 31.49
N VAL A 428 21.21 4.35 30.84
CA VAL A 428 20.15 4.70 29.88
C VAL A 428 20.77 5.07 28.54
N ARG A 429 20.16 4.61 27.46
CA ARG A 429 20.32 5.17 26.11
C ARG A 429 18.96 5.57 25.57
N MET A 430 18.93 6.69 24.86
CA MET A 430 17.73 7.20 24.23
C MET A 430 17.93 7.27 22.73
N TYR A 431 16.96 6.79 21.96
CA TYR A 431 16.99 6.81 20.50
C TYR A 431 15.72 7.43 19.94
N PHE A 432 15.92 8.38 19.06
CA PHE A 432 14.89 8.99 18.25
C PHE A 432 15.00 8.47 16.81
N VAL A 433 13.97 7.79 16.30
CA VAL A 433 13.96 7.31 14.91
C VAL A 433 13.29 8.35 14.02
N ALA A 434 14.09 9.08 13.25
CA ALA A 434 13.64 10.23 12.44
C ALA A 434 12.73 9.85 11.27
N GLY A 435 11.87 10.78 10.86
CA GLY A 435 10.95 10.65 9.72
C GLY A 435 9.94 9.52 9.84
N THR A 436 9.52 9.12 11.05
CA THR A 436 8.64 7.95 11.26
C THR A 436 7.39 8.28 12.06
N GLN A 437 6.34 7.50 11.85
CA GLN A 437 5.09 7.61 12.59
C GLN A 437 5.02 6.62 13.78
N HIS A 438 4.00 6.76 14.64
CA HIS A 438 3.94 6.06 15.94
C HIS A 438 4.01 4.54 15.84
N SER A 439 3.25 3.97 14.91
CA SER A 439 3.38 2.57 14.56
C SER A 439 4.33 2.47 13.37
N PRO A 440 5.13 1.41 13.25
CA PRO A 440 5.81 1.17 11.98
C PRO A 440 4.74 1.02 10.87
N ALA A 441 5.11 1.18 9.60
CA ALA A 441 4.14 1.26 8.52
C ALA A 441 4.66 0.52 7.29
N PRO A 442 4.35 -0.78 7.10
CA PRO A 442 4.97 -1.59 6.04
C PRO A 442 4.15 -1.51 4.74
N SER A 443 3.00 -0.82 4.79
CA SER A 443 2.03 -0.70 3.72
C SER A 443 2.30 0.54 2.89
N ALA A 444 1.90 0.50 1.63
CA ALA A 444 1.94 1.66 0.75
C ALA A 444 1.22 2.87 1.37
N PRO A 445 1.68 4.11 1.08
CA PRO A 445 0.99 5.32 1.49
C PRO A 445 -0.49 5.28 1.08
N SER A 446 -1.35 5.68 2.00
CA SER A 446 -2.80 5.68 1.79
C SER A 446 -3.40 7.03 2.14
N GLU A 447 -4.50 7.38 1.46
CA GLU A 447 -5.32 8.52 1.84
C GLU A 447 -6.38 8.10 2.87
N ASN A 448 -6.59 8.93 3.88
CA ASN A 448 -7.55 8.70 4.95
C ASN A 448 -8.10 10.05 5.46
N ILE A 449 -8.44 10.17 6.74
CA ILE A 449 -8.89 11.43 7.36
C ILE A 449 -7.81 12.54 7.38
N CYS A 450 -6.56 12.24 6.99
CA CYS A 450 -5.44 13.16 6.94
C CYS A 450 -5.34 13.94 5.61
N GLN A 451 -4.70 15.11 5.62
CA GLN A 451 -4.49 15.95 4.42
C GLN A 451 -3.50 15.33 3.44
N GLN A 452 -2.43 14.72 3.95
CA GLN A 452 -1.40 14.07 3.13
C GLN A 452 -1.50 12.55 3.25
N ALA A 453 -0.91 11.81 2.31
CA ALA A 453 -0.82 10.36 2.38
C ALA A 453 -0.05 9.90 3.62
N THR A 454 -0.38 8.71 4.14
CA THR A 454 0.24 8.16 5.35
C THR A 454 1.73 7.86 5.17
N ASN A 455 2.53 8.07 6.21
CA ASN A 455 3.97 7.83 6.19
C ASN A 455 4.29 6.31 6.17
N PRO A 456 4.98 5.79 5.13
CA PRO A 456 5.28 4.37 4.97
C PRO A 456 6.63 3.95 5.62
N ASN A 457 7.26 4.80 6.43
CA ASN A 457 8.54 4.44 7.02
C ASN A 457 8.37 3.40 8.15
N ASP A 458 8.87 2.20 7.89
CA ASP A 458 8.95 1.11 8.86
C ASP A 458 10.23 1.20 9.69
N TRP A 459 10.08 1.47 10.99
CA TRP A 459 11.19 1.58 11.94
C TRP A 459 11.53 0.26 12.67
N SER A 460 10.85 -0.84 12.39
CA SER A 460 11.04 -2.12 13.09
C SER A 460 12.45 -2.71 12.96
N ALA A 461 13.10 -2.52 11.81
CA ALA A 461 14.47 -2.98 11.58
C ALA A 461 15.48 -2.34 12.55
N TYR A 462 15.24 -1.08 12.90
CA TYR A 462 16.07 -0.32 13.82
C TYR A 462 15.80 -0.74 15.26
N GLU A 463 14.53 -0.99 15.61
CA GLU A 463 14.17 -1.55 16.93
C GLU A 463 14.81 -2.92 17.15
N ARG A 464 14.80 -3.82 16.15
CA ARG A 464 15.47 -5.13 16.24
C ARG A 464 16.96 -5.00 16.57
N ALA A 465 17.66 -4.07 15.92
CA ALA A 465 19.08 -3.82 16.21
C ALA A 465 19.28 -3.33 17.66
N LEU A 466 18.40 -2.47 18.16
CA LEU A 466 18.43 -1.99 19.53
C LEU A 466 18.07 -3.07 20.57
N ILE A 467 17.15 -3.98 20.26
CA ILE A 467 16.85 -5.15 21.10
C ILE A 467 18.08 -6.05 21.22
N VAL A 468 18.78 -6.32 20.11
CA VAL A 468 20.05 -7.06 20.13
C VAL A 468 21.12 -6.31 20.95
N ALA A 469 21.13 -4.98 20.89
CA ALA A 469 22.03 -4.18 21.71
C ALA A 469 21.68 -4.27 23.21
N LEU A 470 20.39 -4.27 23.59
CA LEU A 470 19.95 -4.48 24.97
C LEU A 470 20.33 -5.88 25.46
N GLU A 471 20.09 -6.92 24.65
CA GLU A 471 20.50 -8.29 24.93
C GLU A 471 22.00 -8.35 25.27
N GLN A 472 22.86 -7.81 24.39
CA GLN A 472 24.31 -7.77 24.58
C GLN A 472 24.69 -6.96 25.83
N TRP A 473 23.95 -5.91 26.15
CA TRP A 473 24.22 -5.11 27.33
C TRP A 473 23.92 -5.87 28.63
N VAL A 474 22.83 -6.62 28.69
CA VAL A 474 22.44 -7.36 29.91
C VAL A 474 23.14 -8.71 30.05
N LEU A 475 23.49 -9.39 28.94
CA LEU A 475 24.18 -10.68 28.96
C LEU A 475 25.70 -10.56 28.97
N GLU A 476 26.26 -9.60 28.24
CA GLU A 476 27.69 -9.51 27.94
C GLU A 476 28.33 -8.22 28.48
N ASN A 477 27.55 -7.33 29.09
CA ASN A 477 27.98 -5.99 29.51
C ASN A 477 28.56 -5.15 28.35
N LYS A 478 28.13 -5.44 27.11
CA LYS A 478 28.55 -4.71 25.91
C LYS A 478 27.61 -3.56 25.66
N GLU A 479 28.09 -2.33 25.88
CA GLU A 479 27.24 -1.14 25.77
C GLU A 479 26.65 -0.98 24.35
N PRO A 480 25.39 -0.53 24.25
CA PRO A 480 24.78 -0.08 22.99
C PRO A 480 25.46 1.20 22.45
N PRO A 481 25.16 1.62 21.20
CA PRO A 481 25.59 2.92 20.67
C PRO A 481 25.26 4.09 21.63
N GLN A 482 25.94 5.23 21.49
CA GLN A 482 25.56 6.41 22.27
C GLN A 482 24.13 6.87 21.93
N SER A 483 23.49 7.59 22.85
CA SER A 483 22.15 8.14 22.62
C SER A 483 22.12 8.98 21.34
N GLN A 484 21.05 8.86 20.57
CA GLN A 484 20.84 9.60 19.33
C GLN A 484 19.48 10.28 19.42
N ILE A 485 19.46 11.52 19.90
CA ILE A 485 18.27 12.33 20.12
C ILE A 485 18.52 13.76 19.62
N PRO A 486 17.48 14.52 19.27
CA PRO A 486 17.60 15.96 19.09
C PRO A 486 17.89 16.63 20.45
N THR A 487 18.71 17.68 20.43
CA THR A 487 19.11 18.41 21.64
C THR A 487 19.09 19.92 21.39
N LEU A 488 18.94 20.69 22.48
CA LEU A 488 19.08 22.13 22.47
C LEU A 488 20.52 22.55 22.18
N ALA A 489 21.50 21.86 22.78
CA ALA A 489 22.93 22.14 22.61
C ALA A 489 23.40 22.06 21.15
N GLU A 490 22.85 21.12 20.36
CA GLU A 490 23.16 20.98 18.94
C GLU A 490 22.25 21.83 18.03
N GLY A 491 21.27 22.53 18.59
CA GLY A 491 20.28 23.31 17.83
C GLY A 491 19.37 22.45 16.94
N THR A 492 19.18 21.18 17.33
CA THR A 492 18.38 20.19 16.58
C THR A 492 17.02 19.92 17.22
N LEU A 493 16.77 20.45 18.43
CA LEU A 493 15.47 20.51 19.08
C LEU A 493 15.02 21.97 19.18
N VAL A 494 13.84 22.30 18.63
CA VAL A 494 13.44 23.69 18.36
C VAL A 494 11.94 23.91 18.59
N GLN A 495 11.52 25.17 18.60
CA GLN A 495 10.10 25.53 18.62
C GLN A 495 9.40 25.04 17.33
N PRO A 496 8.12 24.64 17.41
CA PRO A 496 7.40 24.04 16.30
C PRO A 496 6.90 25.04 15.24
N ASP A 497 7.19 26.33 15.34
CA ASP A 497 6.83 27.29 14.30
C ASP A 497 7.79 27.23 13.10
N ALA A 498 7.28 27.60 11.92
CA ALA A 498 7.99 27.40 10.65
C ALA A 498 9.40 28.02 10.60
N PRO A 499 9.64 29.25 11.10
CA PRO A 499 10.98 29.84 11.18
C PRO A 499 12.00 29.00 11.96
N HIS A 500 11.64 28.48 13.14
CA HIS A 500 12.57 27.77 14.00
C HIS A 500 12.85 26.34 13.52
N ILE A 501 11.82 25.63 13.05
CA ILE A 501 11.99 24.27 12.52
C ILE A 501 12.72 24.26 11.17
N GLY A 502 12.63 25.35 10.40
CA GLY A 502 13.18 25.42 9.04
C GLY A 502 12.29 24.75 7.99
N TRP A 503 10.96 24.80 8.15
CA TRP A 503 10.03 24.07 7.26
C TRP A 503 10.06 24.65 5.83
N PRO A 504 10.29 23.82 4.78
CA PRO A 504 10.27 24.30 3.41
C PRO A 504 8.84 24.63 2.95
N LYS A 505 8.70 25.60 2.04
CA LYS A 505 7.41 25.97 1.45
C LYS A 505 6.99 24.95 0.38
N ILE A 506 6.48 23.80 0.82
CA ILE A 506 6.07 22.71 -0.07
C ILE A 506 4.67 23.01 -0.68
N PRO A 507 4.51 22.96 -2.01
CA PRO A 507 3.22 23.16 -2.67
C PRO A 507 2.16 22.16 -2.20
N GLY A 508 0.95 22.63 -1.89
CA GLY A 508 -0.18 21.78 -1.49
C GLY A 508 -0.13 21.26 -0.05
N VAL A 509 0.84 21.69 0.76
CA VAL A 509 1.01 21.24 2.15
C VAL A 509 0.75 22.41 3.10
N ASN A 510 -0.20 22.24 4.02
CA ASN A 510 -0.46 23.20 5.09
C ASN A 510 0.41 22.87 6.31
N TYR A 511 1.22 23.82 6.75
CA TYR A 511 2.04 23.70 7.95
C TYR A 511 1.66 24.77 8.97
N THR A 512 1.16 24.33 10.13
CA THR A 512 0.66 25.22 11.19
C THR A 512 1.52 25.20 12.45
N GLY A 513 2.48 24.28 12.55
CA GLY A 513 3.20 24.02 13.80
C GLY A 513 2.33 23.41 14.90
N ARG A 514 1.17 22.81 14.55
CA ARG A 514 0.26 22.21 15.53
C ARG A 514 0.94 21.07 16.28
N ILE A 515 0.96 21.17 17.60
CA ILE A 515 1.51 20.18 18.53
C ILE A 515 0.47 19.82 19.59
N ASN A 516 0.66 18.67 20.24
CA ASN A 516 -0.10 18.32 21.43
C ASN A 516 0.41 19.09 22.67
N ALA A 517 -0.04 20.33 22.87
CA ALA A 517 0.37 21.15 24.00
C ALA A 517 -0.01 20.53 25.37
N LEU A 518 0.71 20.90 26.44
CA LEU A 518 0.45 20.40 27.80
C LEU A 518 0.25 21.56 28.79
N PRO A 519 -0.98 21.81 29.25
CA PRO A 519 -1.21 22.65 30.43
C PRO A 519 -0.96 21.87 31.72
N LEU A 520 -0.66 22.56 32.82
CA LEU A 520 -0.74 21.97 34.15
C LEU A 520 -2.22 21.75 34.51
N VAL A 521 -2.58 20.54 34.94
CA VAL A 521 -3.95 20.20 35.32
C VAL A 521 -4.02 19.96 36.82
N ASP A 522 -5.01 20.56 37.48
CA ASP A 522 -5.38 20.25 38.85
C ASP A 522 -6.36 19.08 38.87
N PHE A 523 -5.92 17.94 39.38
CA PHE A 523 -6.73 16.73 39.57
C PHE A 523 -7.32 16.63 40.99
N GLY A 524 -7.17 17.66 41.82
CA GLY A 524 -7.65 17.70 43.21
C GLY A 524 -6.59 17.25 44.22
N SER A 525 -6.78 17.67 45.47
CA SER A 525 -5.85 17.43 46.57
C SER A 525 -5.72 15.97 46.99
N ALA A 526 -6.67 15.10 46.61
CA ALA A 526 -6.63 13.68 46.87
C ALA A 526 -5.85 12.88 45.81
N PHE A 527 -5.37 13.53 44.76
CA PHE A 527 -4.53 12.93 43.73
C PHE A 527 -3.04 13.28 43.98
N ASN A 528 -2.21 12.26 44.05
CA ASN A 528 -0.76 12.39 44.09
C ASN A 528 -0.20 12.21 42.67
N ALA A 529 0.16 13.32 42.07
CA ALA A 529 0.71 13.38 40.72
C ALA A 529 2.11 12.78 40.56
N LYS A 530 2.94 12.78 41.61
CA LYS A 530 4.29 12.18 41.55
C LYS A 530 4.16 10.68 41.30
N ASP A 531 3.27 10.04 42.05
CA ASP A 531 3.04 8.60 42.01
C ASP A 531 1.91 8.18 41.09
N MET A 532 1.17 9.15 40.53
CA MET A 532 -0.05 8.90 39.76
C MET A 532 -1.01 8.00 40.55
N THR A 533 -1.24 8.37 41.81
CA THR A 533 -2.13 7.67 42.74
C THR A 533 -3.20 8.58 43.31
N GLY A 534 -4.19 7.99 43.97
CA GLY A 534 -5.24 8.72 44.67
C GLY A 534 -6.57 8.79 43.91
N ILE A 535 -7.37 9.78 44.31
CA ILE A 535 -8.75 9.97 43.88
C ILE A 535 -8.83 11.29 43.11
N LEU A 536 -9.37 11.23 41.89
CA LEU A 536 -9.54 12.41 41.05
C LEU A 536 -10.67 13.30 41.56
N ALA A 537 -10.49 14.62 41.43
CA ALA A 537 -11.54 15.61 41.61
C ALA A 537 -12.73 15.33 40.69
N ASP A 538 -13.89 15.87 41.07
CA ASP A 538 -15.10 15.78 40.26
C ASP A 538 -14.91 16.41 38.88
N LYS A 539 -14.16 17.52 38.80
CA LYS A 539 -13.83 18.27 37.58
C LYS A 539 -12.35 18.67 37.58
N PRO A 540 -11.48 17.90 36.92
CA PRO A 540 -10.11 18.35 36.68
C PRO A 540 -10.09 19.63 35.84
N VAL A 541 -9.23 20.58 36.19
CA VAL A 541 -9.16 21.90 35.51
C VAL A 541 -7.73 22.21 35.12
N ALA A 542 -7.53 22.63 33.87
CA ALA A 542 -6.26 23.21 33.43
C ALA A 542 -6.02 24.55 34.15
N ILE A 543 -4.87 24.69 34.79
CA ILE A 543 -4.48 25.93 35.48
C ILE A 543 -4.05 26.95 34.42
N PRO A 544 -4.68 28.14 34.37
CA PRO A 544 -4.30 29.20 33.43
C PRO A 544 -2.81 29.56 33.55
N ASP A 545 -2.20 29.91 32.41
CA ASP A 545 -0.82 30.41 32.28
C ASP A 545 0.31 29.46 32.74
N LYS A 546 -0.02 28.26 33.23
CA LYS A 546 0.96 27.21 33.57
C LYS A 546 1.01 26.16 32.48
N LYS A 547 2.02 26.24 31.61
CA LYS A 547 2.20 25.35 30.47
C LYS A 547 3.64 24.84 30.40
N TYR A 548 3.80 23.62 29.93
CA TYR A 548 5.11 23.03 29.66
C TYR A 548 5.57 23.39 28.25
N ALA A 549 6.88 23.53 28.06
CA ALA A 549 7.44 23.78 26.73
C ALA A 549 7.54 22.46 25.95
N VAL A 550 6.84 22.39 24.82
CA VAL A 550 6.88 21.22 23.92
C VAL A 550 7.63 21.63 22.65
N LEU A 551 8.81 21.06 22.48
CA LEU A 551 9.71 21.27 21.34
C LEU A 551 9.64 20.09 20.37
N VAL A 552 10.10 20.31 19.13
CA VAL A 552 10.10 19.32 18.05
C VAL A 552 11.47 19.25 17.34
N PRO A 553 11.81 18.12 16.69
CA PRO A 553 13.06 17.98 15.95
C PRO A 553 13.11 18.93 14.75
N LYS A 554 14.28 19.53 14.51
CA LYS A 554 14.55 20.39 13.35
C LYS A 554 14.61 19.59 12.05
N VAL A 555 14.26 20.23 10.93
CA VAL A 555 14.30 19.63 9.59
C VAL A 555 15.35 20.28 8.68
N ASP A 556 15.74 19.56 7.63
CA ASP A 556 16.57 20.06 6.53
C ASP A 556 15.72 20.77 5.45
N ALA A 557 16.37 21.18 4.36
CA ALA A 557 15.71 21.84 3.23
C ALA A 557 14.67 20.96 2.52
N ASP A 558 14.71 19.64 2.72
CA ASP A 558 13.72 18.70 2.21
C ASP A 558 12.57 18.47 3.20
N GLY A 559 12.58 19.12 4.37
CA GLY A 559 11.58 18.92 5.41
C GLY A 559 11.78 17.62 6.19
N ASN A 560 12.93 16.96 6.04
CA ASN A 560 13.27 15.72 6.74
C ASN A 560 14.09 16.03 8.00
N GLU A 561 13.83 15.33 9.10
CA GLU A 561 14.48 15.60 10.39
C GLU A 561 15.98 15.27 10.37
N VAL A 562 16.78 16.14 11.01
CA VAL A 562 18.26 16.11 10.90
C VAL A 562 18.97 15.35 12.03
N ALA A 563 18.28 15.08 13.13
CA ALA A 563 18.85 14.44 14.31
C ALA A 563 18.33 13.02 14.53
N GLY A 564 18.95 12.31 15.48
CA GLY A 564 18.60 10.94 15.85
C GLY A 564 19.10 9.86 14.89
N THR A 565 18.57 8.66 15.08
CA THR A 565 18.76 7.53 14.18
C THR A 565 17.97 7.79 12.90
N ARG A 566 18.63 8.28 11.85
CA ARG A 566 17.98 8.54 10.55
C ARG A 566 17.87 7.25 9.73
N PRO A 567 16.64 6.75 9.44
CA PRO A 567 16.45 5.58 8.59
C PRO A 567 17.09 5.74 7.21
N ALA A 568 17.32 4.62 6.51
CA ALA A 568 17.82 4.64 5.13
C ALA A 568 16.93 5.50 4.21
N ALA A 569 15.60 5.45 4.39
CA ALA A 569 14.65 6.29 3.66
C ALA A 569 14.78 7.80 3.96
N VAL A 570 15.33 8.19 5.12
CA VAL A 570 15.57 9.60 5.48
C VAL A 570 16.97 10.06 5.09
N GLN A 571 17.92 9.12 4.93
CA GLN A 571 19.27 9.39 4.42
C GLN A 571 19.34 9.38 2.87
N ALA A 572 18.47 8.62 2.22
CA ALA A 572 18.25 8.59 0.77
C ALA A 572 16.76 8.83 0.47
N PRO A 573 16.26 10.06 0.70
CA PRO A 573 14.84 10.35 0.62
C PRO A 573 14.31 10.40 -0.81
N ILE A 574 13.10 9.85 -0.98
CA ILE A 574 12.27 10.07 -2.18
C ILE A 574 11.05 10.97 -1.89
N ALA A 575 10.94 11.42 -0.64
CA ALA A 575 9.86 12.24 -0.12
C ALA A 575 10.31 13.02 1.12
N THR A 576 9.46 13.95 1.54
CA THR A 576 9.45 14.44 2.92
C THR A 576 8.65 13.46 3.78
N TYR A 577 9.26 12.99 4.86
CA TYR A 577 8.63 12.08 5.82
C TYR A 577 8.48 12.76 7.17
N THR A 578 7.27 12.86 7.68
CA THR A 578 6.99 13.53 8.96
C THR A 578 6.38 12.57 9.98
N GLY A 579 6.54 12.88 11.27
CA GLY A 579 5.81 12.19 12.35
C GLY A 579 4.40 12.71 12.61
N TRP A 580 4.00 13.75 11.88
CA TRP A 580 2.73 14.47 12.03
C TRP A 580 2.03 14.61 10.69
N ASN A 581 0.71 14.73 10.73
CA ASN A 581 -0.13 15.06 9.58
C ASN A 581 -1.33 15.83 10.12
N LEU A 582 -2.01 16.61 9.28
CA LEU A 582 -3.20 17.36 9.70
C LEU A 582 -4.46 16.68 9.19
N GLN A 583 -5.59 16.82 9.87
CA GLN A 583 -6.86 16.30 9.35
C GLN A 583 -7.37 17.17 8.20
N ARG A 584 -8.02 16.54 7.21
CA ARG A 584 -8.61 17.23 6.05
C ARG A 584 -9.99 17.83 6.38
N ALA A 585 -10.47 18.71 5.51
CA ALA A 585 -11.81 19.28 5.59
C ALA A 585 -12.88 18.17 5.71
N GLY A 586 -13.93 18.42 6.52
CA GLY A 586 -14.95 17.43 6.86
C GLY A 586 -14.69 16.64 8.15
N PHE A 587 -13.47 16.73 8.69
CA PHE A 587 -13.09 16.22 10.02
C PHE A 587 -12.70 17.39 10.94
N ALA A 588 -11.76 17.21 11.87
CA ALA A 588 -11.20 18.30 12.67
C ALA A 588 -10.07 19.00 11.91
N GLU A 589 -10.41 19.69 10.83
CA GLU A 589 -9.46 20.35 9.94
C GLU A 589 -8.45 21.22 10.71
N GLY A 590 -7.16 21.05 10.41
CA GLY A 590 -6.07 21.77 11.07
C GLY A 590 -5.58 21.16 12.38
N GLU A 591 -6.29 20.18 12.96
CA GLU A 591 -5.80 19.37 14.08
C GLU A 591 -4.87 18.24 13.61
N LEU A 592 -4.03 17.74 14.53
CA LEU A 592 -3.19 16.57 14.25
C LEU A 592 -4.06 15.35 13.88
N CYS A 593 -3.61 14.65 12.85
CA CYS A 593 -4.26 13.47 12.31
C CYS A 593 -3.91 12.22 13.11
N GLN A 594 -4.31 12.23 14.38
CA GLN A 594 -3.98 11.19 15.34
C GLN A 594 -2.46 10.96 15.35
N ASN A 595 -2.03 9.70 15.40
CA ASN A 595 -0.61 9.34 15.44
C ASN A 595 -0.01 9.07 14.04
N THR A 596 -0.61 9.63 12.99
CA THR A 596 -0.27 9.37 11.59
C THR A 596 0.70 10.43 11.07
N GLY A 597 1.79 9.98 10.44
CA GLY A 597 2.74 10.86 9.74
C GLY A 597 2.31 11.17 8.31
N ALA A 598 3.02 12.08 7.65
CA ALA A 598 2.82 12.39 6.24
C ALA A 598 3.94 11.81 5.36
N TYR A 599 3.55 11.35 4.17
CA TYR A 599 4.41 11.08 3.02
C TYR A 599 4.12 12.12 1.93
N ILE A 600 5.11 12.95 1.62
CA ILE A 600 4.98 14.02 0.64
C ILE A 600 6.05 13.82 -0.44
N PRO A 601 5.72 13.19 -1.57
CA PRO A 601 6.71 12.76 -2.57
C PRO A 601 7.48 13.94 -3.16
N PHE A 602 8.75 13.69 -3.51
CA PHE A 602 9.50 14.60 -4.37
C PHE A 602 8.98 14.49 -5.81
N ARG A 603 9.18 15.56 -6.59
CA ARG A 603 8.97 15.50 -8.03
C ARG A 603 10.05 14.66 -8.68
N ARG A 604 9.74 14.01 -9.80
CA ARG A 604 10.70 13.14 -10.47
C ARG A 604 11.77 13.98 -11.15
N SER A 605 11.36 14.95 -11.95
CA SER A 605 12.24 15.82 -12.75
C SER A 605 12.30 17.27 -12.26
N ARG A 606 13.34 18.01 -12.67
CA ARG A 606 13.45 19.46 -12.44
C ARG A 606 12.28 20.21 -13.05
N ALA A 607 11.85 19.83 -14.26
CA ALA A 607 10.75 20.47 -14.96
C ALA A 607 9.44 20.35 -14.17
N GLU A 608 9.12 19.16 -13.65
CA GLU A 608 7.94 18.94 -12.80
C GLU A 608 8.00 19.77 -11.51
N ARG A 609 9.20 19.85 -10.91
CA ARG A 609 9.44 20.62 -9.69
C ARG A 609 9.21 22.12 -9.92
N ASP A 610 9.83 22.66 -10.96
CA ASP A 610 9.78 24.08 -11.29
C ASP A 610 8.35 24.50 -11.69
N ALA A 611 7.59 23.63 -12.36
CA ALA A 611 6.20 23.88 -12.76
C ALA A 611 5.24 24.14 -11.57
N VAL A 612 5.51 23.56 -10.40
CA VAL A 612 4.70 23.75 -9.19
C VAL A 612 5.39 24.63 -8.14
N GLY A 613 6.61 25.10 -8.41
CA GLY A 613 7.41 25.90 -7.49
C GLY A 613 7.82 25.14 -6.22
N ASP A 614 8.09 23.84 -6.31
CA ASP A 614 8.57 23.04 -5.18
C ASP A 614 10.07 23.34 -4.92
N PRO A 615 10.48 23.77 -3.72
CA PRO A 615 11.89 24.11 -3.48
C PRO A 615 12.82 22.88 -3.35
N ARG A 616 12.28 21.68 -3.13
CA ARG A 616 13.04 20.46 -2.82
C ARG A 616 13.60 19.84 -4.10
N LEU A 617 14.87 19.40 -4.13
CA LEU A 617 15.46 18.80 -5.33
C LEU A 617 14.64 17.59 -5.82
N SER A 618 14.47 17.49 -7.14
CA SER A 618 13.80 16.36 -7.78
C SER A 618 14.60 15.06 -7.61
N LEU A 619 13.98 13.91 -7.87
CA LEU A 619 14.66 12.61 -7.82
C LEU A 619 15.83 12.53 -8.83
N GLU A 620 15.64 13.01 -10.05
CA GLU A 620 16.68 13.07 -11.09
C GLU A 620 17.85 13.98 -10.68
N GLU A 621 17.57 15.17 -10.12
CA GLU A 621 18.62 16.07 -9.63
C GLU A 621 19.42 15.45 -8.49
N ARG A 622 18.80 14.55 -7.72
CA ARG A 622 19.38 13.93 -6.53
C ARG A 622 20.17 12.66 -6.82
N TYR A 623 19.65 11.83 -7.72
CA TYR A 623 20.17 10.47 -7.96
C TYR A 623 20.62 10.24 -9.40
N GLY A 624 20.24 11.10 -10.35
CA GLY A 624 20.44 10.90 -11.79
C GLY A 624 19.53 9.82 -12.36
N ASN A 625 19.65 8.59 -11.87
CA ASN A 625 18.90 7.42 -12.33
C ASN A 625 18.63 6.42 -11.20
N HIS A 626 17.94 5.33 -11.51
CA HIS A 626 17.62 4.28 -10.53
C HIS A 626 18.87 3.69 -9.87
N ALA A 627 19.96 3.47 -10.62
CA ALA A 627 21.20 2.93 -10.05
C ALA A 627 21.82 3.88 -9.00
N GLY A 628 21.77 5.19 -9.25
CA GLY A 628 22.20 6.21 -8.27
C GLY A 628 21.35 6.20 -7.00
N TYR A 629 20.03 5.99 -7.11
CA TYR A 629 19.15 5.82 -5.95
C TYR A 629 19.51 4.57 -5.14
N VAL A 630 19.68 3.41 -5.81
CA VAL A 630 20.08 2.16 -5.16
C VAL A 630 21.41 2.31 -4.42
N GLU A 631 22.38 3.00 -5.02
CA GLU A 631 23.68 3.24 -4.39
C GLU A 631 23.57 4.16 -3.17
N ALA A 632 22.74 5.21 -3.23
CA ALA A 632 22.47 6.08 -2.09
C ALA A 632 21.86 5.29 -0.91
N VAL A 633 20.89 4.40 -1.18
CA VAL A 633 20.30 3.51 -0.17
C VAL A 633 21.33 2.54 0.39
N ARG A 634 22.18 1.95 -0.46
CA ARG A 634 23.26 1.04 -0.03
C ARG A 634 24.23 1.72 0.92
N GLN A 635 24.66 2.95 0.61
CA GLN A 635 25.55 3.71 1.48
C GLN A 635 24.88 4.03 2.82
N ALA A 636 23.60 4.44 2.81
CA ALA A 636 22.85 4.68 4.04
C ALA A 636 22.74 3.43 4.92
N ALA A 637 22.35 2.29 4.33
CA ALA A 637 22.21 1.03 5.04
C ALA A 637 23.55 0.56 5.64
N ASN A 638 24.65 0.65 4.88
CA ASN A 638 25.99 0.28 5.36
C ASN A 638 26.47 1.17 6.51
N ARG A 639 26.20 2.49 6.46
CA ARG A 639 26.49 3.39 7.58
C ARG A 639 25.73 3.00 8.84
N LEU A 640 24.45 2.66 8.72
CA LEU A 640 23.62 2.24 9.85
C LEU A 640 24.11 0.93 10.48
N VAL A 641 24.55 -0.04 9.66
CA VAL A 641 25.19 -1.28 10.15
C VAL A 641 26.47 -0.98 10.91
N ALA A 642 27.34 -0.11 10.35
CA ALA A 642 28.59 0.29 11.02
C ALA A 642 28.33 0.98 12.37
N GLN A 643 27.23 1.72 12.49
CA GLN A 643 26.80 2.37 13.73
C GLN A 643 26.10 1.41 14.71
N ARG A 644 25.87 0.14 14.34
CA ARG A 644 25.04 -0.86 15.07
C ARG A 644 23.57 -0.43 15.25
N ASN A 645 23.08 0.43 14.36
CA ASN A 645 21.69 0.89 14.33
C ASN A 645 20.81 0.06 13.37
N LEU A 646 21.40 -0.86 12.63
CA LEU A 646 20.73 -1.76 11.69
C LEU A 646 21.46 -3.10 11.66
N LEU A 647 20.74 -4.21 11.57
CA LEU A 647 21.34 -5.53 11.40
C LEU A 647 21.76 -5.76 9.93
N PRO A 648 22.80 -6.57 9.65
CA PRO A 648 23.23 -6.84 8.27
C PRO A 648 22.13 -7.43 7.37
N ASP A 649 21.30 -8.33 7.90
CA ASP A 649 20.19 -8.94 7.15
C ASP A 649 19.11 -7.91 6.79
N ASP A 650 18.83 -6.99 7.71
CA ASP A 650 17.88 -5.89 7.47
C ASP A 650 18.42 -4.90 6.44
N ALA A 651 19.72 -4.59 6.48
CA ALA A 651 20.38 -3.78 5.46
C ALA A 651 20.27 -4.41 4.08
N LYS A 652 20.49 -5.72 3.98
CA LYS A 652 20.32 -6.47 2.74
C LYS A 652 18.89 -6.37 2.21
N ALA A 653 17.89 -6.57 3.07
CA ALA A 653 16.48 -6.48 2.69
C ALA A 653 16.10 -5.07 2.18
N ILE A 654 16.58 -4.01 2.84
CA ILE A 654 16.37 -2.62 2.42
C ILE A 654 17.01 -2.34 1.05
N ILE A 655 18.23 -2.83 0.82
CA ILE A 655 18.92 -2.68 -0.48
C ILE A 655 18.18 -3.45 -1.57
N GLU A 656 17.74 -4.68 -1.31
CA GLU A 656 16.95 -5.47 -2.26
C GLU A 656 15.61 -4.82 -2.59
N ALA A 657 14.95 -4.19 -1.61
CA ALA A 657 13.73 -3.43 -1.83
C ALA A 657 13.99 -2.20 -2.72
N ALA A 658 15.10 -1.48 -2.53
CA ALA A 658 15.49 -0.38 -3.40
C ALA A 658 15.77 -0.85 -4.84
N VAL A 659 16.48 -1.97 -5.02
CA VAL A 659 16.76 -2.58 -6.34
C VAL A 659 15.46 -2.97 -7.06
N LYS A 660 14.43 -3.39 -6.33
CA LYS A 660 13.13 -3.79 -6.89
C LYS A 660 12.15 -2.62 -7.05
N SER A 661 12.51 -1.43 -6.59
CA SER A 661 11.61 -0.27 -6.64
C SER A 661 11.48 0.30 -8.04
N ASP A 662 10.43 1.09 -8.25
CA ASP A 662 10.15 1.82 -9.48
C ASP A 662 10.75 3.25 -9.50
N VAL A 663 11.50 3.62 -8.46
CA VAL A 663 12.13 4.94 -8.34
C VAL A 663 13.05 5.17 -9.53
N LEU A 664 12.73 6.16 -10.37
CA LEU A 664 13.48 6.46 -11.60
C LEU A 664 13.56 5.29 -12.62
N GLN A 665 12.73 4.26 -12.49
CA GLN A 665 12.57 3.25 -13.54
C GLN A 665 11.62 3.77 -14.63
N PRO A 666 11.77 3.36 -15.90
CA PRO A 666 10.80 3.61 -16.96
C PRO A 666 9.54 2.77 -16.71
N VAL A 667 8.36 3.36 -16.91
CA VAL A 667 7.09 2.67 -16.70
C VAL A 667 6.34 2.60 -18.02
N PHE A 668 6.16 1.37 -18.49
CA PHE A 668 5.40 1.07 -19.69
C PHE A 668 3.98 0.61 -19.34
N PHE A 669 2.99 1.19 -19.99
CA PHE A 669 1.62 0.68 -19.97
C PHE A 669 1.39 -0.22 -21.19
N ARG A 670 1.02 -1.48 -20.94
CA ARG A 670 0.76 -2.44 -22.01
C ARG A 670 -0.70 -2.39 -22.48
N ARG A 671 -0.89 -2.32 -23.79
CA ARG A 671 -2.16 -2.51 -24.48
C ARG A 671 -2.01 -3.57 -25.56
N ASP A 672 -2.84 -4.60 -25.52
CA ASP A 672 -2.90 -5.58 -26.60
C ASP A 672 -3.99 -5.21 -27.61
N VAL A 673 -3.63 -5.21 -28.89
CA VAL A 673 -4.52 -4.98 -30.03
C VAL A 673 -4.71 -6.29 -30.76
N LEU A 674 -5.96 -6.70 -30.95
CA LEU A 674 -6.29 -7.88 -31.74
C LEU A 674 -6.07 -7.59 -33.22
N VAL A 675 -5.39 -8.51 -33.90
CA VAL A 675 -5.31 -8.57 -35.36
C VAL A 675 -5.94 -9.89 -35.84
N PRO A 676 -6.54 -9.96 -37.04
CA PRO A 676 -7.35 -11.13 -37.42
C PRO A 676 -6.56 -12.44 -37.51
N GLU A 677 -5.28 -12.35 -37.88
CA GLU A 677 -4.37 -13.49 -38.03
C GLU A 677 -3.00 -13.18 -37.39
N ARG A 678 -2.14 -14.20 -37.30
CA ARG A 678 -0.80 -14.08 -36.71
C ARG A 678 0.01 -12.95 -37.36
N PRO A 679 0.40 -11.91 -36.61
CA PRO A 679 1.21 -10.83 -37.13
C PRO A 679 2.67 -11.28 -37.26
N VAL A 680 3.32 -10.84 -38.34
CA VAL A 680 4.70 -11.15 -38.68
C VAL A 680 5.58 -9.91 -38.54
N MET A 681 5.08 -8.75 -38.95
CA MET A 681 5.81 -7.48 -38.91
C MET A 681 4.85 -6.29 -38.80
N VAL A 682 5.34 -5.16 -38.32
CA VAL A 682 4.60 -3.90 -38.25
C VAL A 682 5.45 -2.73 -38.75
N ALA A 683 4.83 -1.77 -39.46
CA ALA A 683 5.40 -0.48 -39.85
C ALA A 683 4.53 0.68 -39.29
N ALA A 684 5.13 1.84 -39.02
CA ALA A 684 4.42 3.04 -38.59
C ALA A 684 4.57 4.16 -39.63
N GLY A 685 3.49 4.89 -39.87
CA GLY A 685 3.43 6.04 -40.77
C GLY A 685 2.10 6.76 -40.59
N ASP A 686 2.01 8.00 -41.04
CA ASP A 686 0.74 8.74 -41.09
C ASP A 686 -0.02 8.35 -42.37
N PHE A 687 -0.72 7.22 -42.35
CA PHE A 687 -1.33 6.65 -43.55
C PHE A 687 -2.60 7.40 -43.95
N ASN A 688 -3.23 8.16 -43.06
CA ASN A 688 -4.45 8.92 -43.34
C ASN A 688 -4.23 10.44 -43.48
N GLY A 689 -3.04 10.95 -43.17
CA GLY A 689 -2.67 12.37 -43.27
C GLY A 689 -3.22 13.21 -42.12
N ASP A 690 -3.50 12.61 -40.96
CA ASP A 690 -4.04 13.31 -39.79
C ASP A 690 -2.98 13.82 -38.80
N GLY A 691 -1.70 13.60 -39.13
CA GLY A 691 -0.55 13.98 -38.33
C GLY A 691 -0.20 12.99 -37.23
N ARG A 692 -0.87 11.84 -37.14
CA ARG A 692 -0.63 10.79 -36.14
C ARG A 692 -0.07 9.54 -36.80
N ARG A 693 0.85 8.87 -36.11
CA ARG A 693 1.40 7.61 -36.62
C ARG A 693 0.38 6.49 -36.44
N ASP A 694 -0.02 5.90 -37.55
CA ASP A 694 -0.79 4.68 -37.66
C ASP A 694 0.13 3.45 -37.66
N LEU A 695 -0.45 2.24 -37.60
CA LEU A 695 0.30 0.99 -37.67
C LEU A 695 -0.19 0.09 -38.81
N ALA A 696 0.69 -0.29 -39.73
CA ALA A 696 0.44 -1.28 -40.77
C ALA A 696 1.07 -2.62 -40.36
N VAL A 697 0.25 -3.66 -40.22
CA VAL A 697 0.62 -4.99 -39.74
C VAL A 697 0.53 -5.99 -40.89
N VAL A 698 1.62 -6.70 -41.17
CA VAL A 698 1.63 -7.86 -42.08
C VAL A 698 1.29 -9.11 -41.31
N THR A 699 0.36 -9.87 -41.87
CA THR A 699 -0.04 -11.21 -41.43
C THR A 699 0.12 -12.19 -42.60
N MET A 700 -0.06 -13.49 -42.33
CA MET A 700 0.02 -14.53 -43.37
C MET A 700 -1.06 -14.41 -44.47
N ASP A 701 -2.15 -13.67 -44.23
CA ASP A 701 -3.30 -13.52 -45.12
C ASP A 701 -3.45 -12.13 -45.75
N GLY A 702 -2.63 -11.14 -45.36
CA GLY A 702 -2.63 -9.81 -45.96
C GLY A 702 -1.97 -8.71 -45.13
N VAL A 703 -2.28 -7.46 -45.48
CA VAL A 703 -1.86 -6.25 -44.75
C VAL A 703 -3.08 -5.63 -44.07
N TYR A 704 -2.95 -5.35 -42.78
CA TYR A 704 -3.96 -4.73 -41.94
C TYR A 704 -3.47 -3.39 -41.39
N THR A 705 -4.26 -2.34 -41.52
CA THR A 705 -3.96 -1.02 -40.96
C THR A 705 -4.77 -0.78 -39.70
N LEU A 706 -4.10 -0.28 -38.68
CA LEU A 706 -4.65 0.18 -37.42
C LEU A 706 -4.50 1.71 -37.40
N LEU A 707 -5.58 2.42 -37.72
CA LEU A 707 -5.58 3.89 -37.67
C LEU A 707 -5.55 4.39 -36.22
N ASN A 708 -4.73 5.39 -35.94
CA ASN A 708 -4.52 5.97 -34.62
C ASN A 708 -5.48 7.12 -34.37
N ALA A 709 -6.52 6.87 -33.59
CA ALA A 709 -7.47 7.89 -33.13
C ALA A 709 -6.89 8.84 -32.05
N GLY A 710 -5.61 8.70 -31.70
CA GLY A 710 -4.84 9.50 -30.73
C GLY A 710 -4.81 8.95 -29.32
N ALA A 711 -3.88 9.46 -28.51
CA ALA A 711 -3.58 8.97 -27.16
C ALA A 711 -3.36 7.44 -27.13
N GLY A 712 -2.79 6.89 -28.21
CA GLY A 712 -2.50 5.47 -28.34
C GLY A 712 -3.72 4.59 -28.61
N ASN A 713 -4.81 5.17 -29.12
CA ASN A 713 -6.02 4.45 -29.48
C ASN A 713 -6.03 4.00 -30.92
N PHE A 714 -5.70 2.74 -31.13
CA PHE A 714 -5.79 2.10 -32.44
C PHE A 714 -7.21 1.57 -32.69
N GLY A 715 -7.77 1.95 -33.84
CA GLY A 715 -9.07 1.48 -34.31
C GLY A 715 -9.07 0.00 -34.71
N ARG A 716 -10.21 -0.48 -35.23
CA ARG A 716 -10.32 -1.84 -35.76
C ARG A 716 -9.32 -2.06 -36.93
N PRO A 717 -8.74 -3.27 -37.08
CA PRO A 717 -7.92 -3.59 -38.24
C PRO A 717 -8.68 -3.42 -39.57
N ILE A 718 -8.12 -2.66 -40.50
CA ILE A 718 -8.65 -2.42 -41.85
C ILE A 718 -7.82 -3.23 -42.83
N ARG A 719 -8.45 -4.19 -43.52
CA ARG A 719 -7.76 -5.06 -44.49
C ARG A 719 -7.57 -4.36 -45.82
N THR A 720 -6.38 -4.47 -46.40
CA THR A 720 -6.16 -4.09 -47.81
C THR A 720 -6.43 -5.27 -48.73
N ASP A 721 -7.49 -5.16 -49.56
CA ASP A 721 -7.84 -6.17 -50.55
C ASP A 721 -6.96 -6.12 -51.81
N GLY A 722 -6.79 -7.26 -52.48
CA GLY A 722 -5.95 -7.38 -53.69
C GLY A 722 -4.46 -7.51 -53.40
N VAL A 723 -4.03 -7.35 -52.15
CA VAL A 723 -2.69 -7.64 -51.65
C VAL A 723 -2.74 -9.03 -50.98
N ALA A 724 -2.89 -10.09 -51.80
CA ALA A 724 -3.09 -11.45 -51.29
C ALA A 724 -1.84 -12.01 -50.60
N GLY A 725 -2.02 -12.55 -49.38
CA GLY A 725 -0.95 -13.16 -48.59
C GLY A 725 -0.21 -14.32 -49.25
N THR A 726 -0.75 -14.96 -50.30
CA THR A 726 -0.05 -16.06 -50.98
C THR A 726 1.13 -15.63 -51.85
N ASP A 727 1.18 -14.39 -52.32
CA ASP A 727 2.32 -13.81 -53.07
C ASP A 727 3.30 -13.05 -52.17
N LEU A 728 2.86 -12.65 -50.97
CA LEU A 728 3.69 -11.95 -49.98
C LEU A 728 4.15 -12.83 -48.81
N ALA A 729 3.72 -14.09 -48.71
CA ALA A 729 4.15 -14.99 -47.62
C ALA A 729 4.82 -16.29 -48.10
N ARG A 730 4.94 -16.51 -49.42
CA ARG A 730 5.57 -17.73 -49.98
C ARG A 730 7.07 -17.60 -50.26
N ASP A 731 7.57 -16.39 -50.49
CA ASP A 731 9.01 -16.14 -50.56
C ASP A 731 9.51 -15.83 -49.15
N SER A 732 10.52 -16.56 -48.70
CA SER A 732 10.84 -16.79 -47.28
C SER A 732 11.42 -15.58 -46.53
N TYR A 733 11.22 -14.33 -46.97
CA TYR A 733 11.86 -13.13 -46.41
C TYR A 733 11.04 -11.83 -46.46
N THR A 734 9.71 -11.86 -46.52
CA THR A 734 8.93 -10.61 -46.64
C THR A 734 8.90 -9.75 -45.37
N SER A 735 9.81 -8.77 -45.36
CA SER A 735 9.85 -7.65 -44.42
C SER A 735 9.26 -6.37 -45.01
N PHE A 736 8.59 -5.56 -44.18
CA PHE A 736 8.45 -4.14 -44.46
C PHE A 736 9.80 -3.45 -44.34
N VAL A 737 10.06 -2.51 -45.26
CA VAL A 737 11.26 -1.68 -45.23
C VAL A 737 10.98 -0.37 -44.48
N GLY A 738 9.77 0.18 -44.63
CA GLY A 738 9.35 1.39 -43.93
C GLY A 738 8.16 2.07 -44.61
N ALA A 739 7.83 3.27 -44.13
CA ALA A 739 6.79 4.13 -44.67
C ALA A 739 7.36 5.52 -45.01
N ALA A 740 6.90 6.11 -46.11
CA ALA A 740 7.25 7.46 -46.54
C ALA A 740 6.26 7.92 -47.63
N ASP A 741 6.05 9.22 -47.80
CA ASP A 741 5.21 9.78 -48.87
C ASP A 741 5.92 9.73 -50.24
N PHE A 742 5.76 8.63 -50.97
CA PHE A 742 6.41 8.42 -52.28
C PHE A 742 5.72 9.19 -53.41
N ASN A 743 4.50 9.67 -53.20
CA ASN A 743 3.68 10.32 -54.24
C ASN A 743 3.34 11.80 -53.97
N GLY A 744 3.81 12.35 -52.85
CA GLY A 744 3.69 13.75 -52.49
C GLY A 744 2.27 14.19 -52.10
N ASP A 745 1.37 13.27 -51.73
CA ASP A 745 -0.01 13.60 -51.37
C ASP A 745 -0.20 13.91 -49.88
N GLY A 746 0.89 13.90 -49.10
CA GLY A 746 0.89 14.19 -47.67
C GLY A 746 0.43 13.02 -46.80
N LYS A 747 0.35 11.81 -47.36
CA LYS A 747 0.12 10.58 -46.61
C LYS A 747 1.32 9.67 -46.79
N ASP A 748 1.74 9.02 -45.72
CA ASP A 748 2.78 8.02 -45.84
C ASP A 748 2.26 6.85 -46.68
N ASP A 749 3.09 6.40 -47.62
CA ASP A 749 2.91 5.18 -48.39
C ASP A 749 3.78 4.07 -47.78
N LEU A 750 3.57 2.82 -48.19
CA LEU A 750 4.21 1.66 -47.57
C LEU A 750 5.12 0.92 -48.58
N ALA A 751 6.39 0.74 -48.22
CA ALA A 751 7.35 -0.05 -48.97
C ALA A 751 7.54 -1.43 -48.31
N GLY A 752 7.08 -2.47 -48.99
CA GLY A 752 7.45 -3.86 -48.68
C GLY A 752 8.71 -4.26 -49.44
N GLU A 753 9.27 -5.43 -49.13
CA GLU A 753 10.50 -5.94 -49.76
C GLU A 753 10.48 -5.90 -51.30
N ARG A 754 9.36 -6.19 -51.97
CA ARG A 754 9.27 -6.21 -53.45
C ARG A 754 8.08 -5.44 -54.00
N VAL A 755 7.44 -4.64 -53.16
CA VAL A 755 6.16 -3.99 -53.46
C VAL A 755 6.14 -2.57 -52.93
N LEU A 756 5.63 -1.64 -53.73
CA LEU A 756 5.30 -0.29 -53.30
C LEU A 756 3.78 -0.12 -53.28
N LEU A 757 3.26 0.28 -52.12
CA LEU A 757 1.84 0.41 -51.83
C LEU A 757 1.53 1.87 -51.50
N LEU A 758 0.71 2.53 -52.33
CA LEU A 758 0.30 3.91 -52.09
C LEU A 758 -0.94 3.97 -51.21
N SER A 759 -0.93 4.82 -50.19
CA SER A 759 -2.06 4.98 -49.28
C SER A 759 -3.24 5.64 -49.97
N ARG A 760 -4.45 5.17 -49.67
CA ARG A 760 -5.69 5.86 -50.07
C ARG A 760 -6.12 6.92 -49.05
N GLY A 761 -5.60 6.84 -47.82
CA GLY A 761 -6.02 7.67 -46.69
C GLY A 761 -7.23 7.16 -45.90
N ASP A 762 -7.82 6.04 -46.30
CA ASP A 762 -8.92 5.37 -45.58
C ASP A 762 -8.45 4.16 -44.77
N GLY A 763 -7.14 4.02 -44.58
CA GLY A 763 -6.50 2.84 -43.99
C GLY A 763 -6.29 1.68 -44.97
N THR A 764 -6.60 1.84 -46.25
CA THR A 764 -6.27 0.85 -47.30
C THR A 764 -5.19 1.36 -48.26
N PHE A 765 -4.50 0.43 -48.91
CA PHE A 765 -3.47 0.75 -49.91
C PHE A 765 -3.84 0.29 -51.33
N THR A 766 -3.24 0.95 -52.33
CA THR A 766 -3.23 0.51 -53.73
C THR A 766 -1.84 0.08 -54.12
N VAL A 767 -1.71 -0.99 -54.89
CA VAL A 767 -0.39 -1.40 -55.36
C VAL A 767 0.07 -0.54 -56.52
N SER A 768 1.17 0.21 -56.33
CA SER A 768 1.82 0.99 -57.39
C SER A 768 2.80 0.16 -58.22
N ARG A 769 3.57 -0.71 -57.57
CA ARG A 769 4.58 -1.60 -58.19
C ARG A 769 4.66 -2.96 -57.50
N ARG A 770 4.88 -4.04 -58.26
CA ARG A 770 5.06 -5.44 -57.77
C ARG A 770 6.29 -6.15 -58.34
N ASP A 771 6.96 -5.51 -59.28
CA ASP A 771 8.07 -6.02 -60.08
C ASP A 771 9.42 -5.43 -59.61
N LEU A 772 9.47 -4.95 -58.37
CA LEU A 772 10.70 -4.49 -57.74
C LEU A 772 11.53 -5.70 -57.29
N ALA A 773 12.85 -5.58 -57.41
CA ALA A 773 13.77 -6.42 -56.66
C ALA A 773 13.83 -6.00 -55.17
N HIS A 774 14.60 -6.70 -54.34
CA HIS A 774 14.60 -6.58 -52.88
C HIS A 774 14.92 -5.14 -52.43
N ILE A 775 13.92 -4.40 -51.96
CA ILE A 775 14.07 -3.09 -51.33
C ILE A 775 14.72 -3.32 -49.97
N LEU A 776 15.79 -2.59 -49.70
CA LEU A 776 16.64 -2.72 -48.53
C LEU A 776 16.61 -1.50 -47.61
N GLY A 777 16.25 -0.32 -48.13
CA GLY A 777 16.19 0.91 -47.35
C GLY A 777 15.50 2.04 -48.10
N ILE A 778 15.04 3.04 -47.33
CA ILE A 778 14.42 4.27 -47.82
C ILE A 778 15.30 5.43 -47.34
N GLY A 779 15.52 6.44 -48.19
CA GLY A 779 16.24 7.65 -47.83
C GLY A 779 16.07 8.74 -48.88
N ASP A 780 16.45 9.97 -48.58
CA ASP A 780 16.62 11.02 -49.60
C ASP A 780 18.11 11.07 -49.96
N PHE A 781 18.51 10.31 -50.98
CA PHE A 781 19.91 10.11 -51.34
C PHE A 781 20.45 11.23 -52.24
N ASN A 782 19.55 11.99 -52.88
CA ASN A 782 19.88 13.11 -53.78
C ASN A 782 19.43 14.50 -53.25
N ARG A 783 18.88 14.55 -52.04
CA ARG A 783 18.44 15.77 -51.33
C ARG A 783 17.38 16.57 -52.07
N ASP A 784 16.52 15.90 -52.83
CA ASP A 784 15.43 16.55 -53.55
C ASP A 784 14.12 16.59 -52.74
N GLY A 785 14.13 16.06 -51.52
CA GLY A 785 13.00 16.03 -50.60
C GLY A 785 12.00 14.92 -50.89
N LYS A 786 12.32 13.99 -51.81
CA LYS A 786 11.45 12.87 -52.17
C LYS A 786 12.07 11.55 -51.68
N PRO A 787 11.26 10.58 -51.23
CA PRO A 787 11.78 9.28 -50.84
C PRO A 787 12.38 8.51 -52.03
N ASP A 788 13.66 8.15 -51.91
CA ASP A 788 14.39 7.23 -52.78
C ASP A 788 14.46 5.83 -52.14
N LEU A 789 14.81 4.81 -52.94
CA LEU A 789 14.97 3.43 -52.49
C LEU A 789 16.38 2.90 -52.74
N LEU A 790 16.90 2.11 -51.80
CA LEU A 790 18.00 1.18 -52.03
C LEU A 790 17.42 -0.20 -52.34
N GLN A 791 17.87 -0.83 -53.42
CA GLN A 791 17.40 -2.13 -53.87
C GLN A 791 18.57 -3.08 -54.15
N ALA A 792 18.40 -4.38 -53.89
CA ALA A 792 19.27 -5.46 -54.34
C ALA A 792 18.53 -6.34 -55.35
N ASP A 793 19.18 -6.70 -56.45
CA ASP A 793 18.69 -7.77 -57.32
C ASP A 793 19.07 -9.16 -56.79
N ASP A 794 18.48 -10.21 -57.36
CA ASP A 794 18.69 -11.59 -56.93
C ASP A 794 20.15 -12.06 -57.12
N SER A 795 20.98 -11.27 -57.83
CA SER A 795 22.43 -11.49 -57.97
C SER A 795 23.27 -10.69 -56.95
N GLY A 796 22.62 -10.01 -56.00
CA GLY A 796 23.26 -9.22 -54.97
C GLY A 796 23.74 -7.83 -55.42
N VAL A 797 23.39 -7.38 -56.63
CA VAL A 797 23.78 -6.06 -57.12
C VAL A 797 22.89 -5.00 -56.50
N LEU A 798 23.53 -4.03 -55.84
CA LEU A 798 22.89 -2.91 -55.15
C LEU A 798 22.65 -1.74 -56.10
N ARG A 799 21.44 -1.18 -56.10
CA ARG A 799 21.04 -0.03 -56.91
C ARG A 799 20.23 0.95 -56.09
N VAL A 800 20.53 2.22 -56.27
CA VAL A 800 19.72 3.33 -55.77
C VAL A 800 18.69 3.67 -56.84
N LEU A 801 17.42 3.75 -56.46
CA LEU A 801 16.30 4.19 -57.29
C LEU A 801 15.82 5.54 -56.77
N LEU A 802 15.84 6.56 -57.61
CA LEU A 802 15.45 7.91 -57.23
C LEU A 802 13.94 8.11 -57.38
N GLY A 803 13.31 8.71 -56.36
CA GLY A 803 11.89 9.04 -56.33
C GLY A 803 11.55 10.23 -57.22
N ASN A 804 10.52 10.09 -58.05
CA ASN A 804 9.99 11.23 -58.80
C ASN A 804 8.97 12.04 -58.01
N GLY A 805 8.49 11.52 -56.87
CA GLY A 805 7.49 12.17 -56.01
C GLY A 805 6.06 12.07 -56.55
N ASP A 806 5.80 11.11 -57.44
CA ASP A 806 4.48 10.77 -57.99
C ASP A 806 4.17 9.26 -57.84
N GLY A 807 4.91 8.57 -56.95
CA GLY A 807 4.86 7.12 -56.77
C GLY A 807 5.65 6.35 -57.82
N THR A 808 6.35 7.01 -58.75
CA THR A 808 7.27 6.38 -59.71
C THR A 808 8.74 6.59 -59.33
N LEU A 809 9.58 5.66 -59.80
CA LEU A 809 11.01 5.61 -59.53
C LEU A 809 11.80 5.65 -60.85
N ARG A 810 13.01 6.22 -60.81
CA ARG A 810 13.98 6.15 -61.91
C ARG A 810 15.29 5.53 -61.44
N THR A 811 15.98 4.81 -62.30
CA THR A 811 17.27 4.19 -61.96
C THR A 811 18.32 5.25 -61.65
N GLY A 812 18.91 5.16 -60.47
CA GLY A 812 20.06 5.95 -60.02
C GLY A 812 21.36 5.15 -60.11
N THR A 813 22.22 5.32 -59.10
CA THR A 813 23.58 4.76 -59.06
C THR A 813 23.58 3.28 -58.67
N THR A 814 24.41 2.47 -59.33
CA THR A 814 24.74 1.10 -58.88
C THR A 814 25.90 1.15 -57.88
N LEU A 815 25.72 0.56 -56.69
CA LEU A 815 26.79 0.43 -55.70
C LEU A 815 27.60 -0.83 -55.98
N SER A 816 28.91 -0.66 -56.14
CA SER A 816 29.81 -1.79 -56.35
C SER A 816 30.34 -2.27 -55.01
N THR A 817 30.06 -3.53 -54.66
CA THR A 817 30.73 -4.24 -53.57
C THR A 817 31.97 -4.94 -54.11
N THR A 818 32.96 -5.14 -53.25
CA THR A 818 34.24 -5.76 -53.62
C THR A 818 34.17 -7.28 -53.82
N GLN A 819 33.02 -7.93 -53.64
CA GLN A 819 32.83 -9.37 -53.78
C GLN A 819 31.48 -9.66 -54.45
N ALA A 820 31.42 -10.65 -55.34
CA ALA A 820 30.31 -10.83 -56.28
C ALA A 820 29.07 -11.55 -55.73
N ASP A 821 29.00 -11.89 -54.43
CA ASP A 821 27.82 -12.59 -53.88
C ASP A 821 27.71 -12.50 -52.33
N PRO A 822 27.62 -11.29 -51.72
CA PRO A 822 27.35 -11.17 -50.30
C PRO A 822 25.86 -11.38 -49.99
N GLN A 823 25.53 -12.25 -49.03
CA GLN A 823 24.18 -12.29 -48.46
C GLN A 823 23.97 -11.02 -47.63
N ILE A 824 22.92 -10.25 -47.93
CA ILE A 824 22.60 -9.00 -47.23
C ILE A 824 21.51 -9.28 -46.19
N PHE A 825 21.69 -8.78 -44.97
CA PHE A 825 20.77 -9.05 -43.85
C PHE A 825 20.06 -7.80 -43.34
N VAL A 826 20.76 -6.67 -43.26
CA VAL A 826 20.25 -5.46 -42.62
C VAL A 826 20.84 -4.22 -43.31
N THR A 827 20.03 -3.18 -43.41
CA THR A 827 20.44 -1.84 -43.86
C THR A 827 20.19 -0.82 -42.77
N VAL A 828 21.06 0.19 -42.69
CA VAL A 828 20.91 1.37 -41.83
C VAL A 828 21.18 2.59 -42.70
N VAL A 829 20.19 3.47 -42.87
CA VAL A 829 20.34 4.74 -43.58
C VAL A 829 20.44 5.85 -42.55
N THR A 830 21.59 6.50 -42.45
CA THR A 830 21.86 7.61 -41.51
C THR A 830 23.09 8.38 -41.98
N ASP A 831 23.42 9.50 -41.35
CA ASP A 831 24.59 10.33 -41.65
C ASP A 831 25.78 9.93 -40.75
N PHE A 832 26.58 8.96 -41.19
CA PHE A 832 27.69 8.39 -40.41
C PHE A 832 28.88 9.33 -40.27
N ASN A 833 28.94 10.41 -41.06
CA ASN A 833 30.05 11.37 -41.05
C ASN A 833 29.64 12.81 -40.69
N ARG A 834 28.36 13.05 -40.43
CA ARG A 834 27.75 14.34 -40.05
C ARG A 834 27.86 15.42 -41.12
N ASP A 835 27.87 15.05 -42.40
CA ASP A 835 27.92 16.01 -43.51
C ASP A 835 26.52 16.46 -44.00
N GLY A 836 25.46 15.99 -43.33
CA GLY A 836 24.07 16.30 -43.59
C GLY A 836 23.50 15.57 -44.81
N ARG A 837 24.08 14.42 -45.19
CA ARG A 837 23.67 13.61 -46.33
C ARG A 837 23.36 12.18 -45.86
N SER A 838 22.44 11.53 -46.55
CA SER A 838 22.07 10.14 -46.27
C SER A 838 23.21 9.20 -46.72
N ASP A 839 23.81 8.48 -45.78
CA ASP A 839 24.74 7.39 -46.06
C ASP A 839 24.02 6.04 -45.98
N ILE A 840 24.64 5.01 -46.54
CA ILE A 840 24.12 3.63 -46.53
C ILE A 840 25.06 2.73 -45.74
N GLY A 841 24.57 2.16 -44.64
CA GLY A 841 25.20 1.08 -43.90
C GLY A 841 24.56 -0.27 -44.24
N LEU A 842 25.36 -1.29 -44.52
CA LEU A 842 24.89 -2.62 -44.92
C LEU A 842 25.60 -3.72 -44.15
N VAL A 843 24.83 -4.63 -43.55
CA VAL A 843 25.35 -5.88 -42.99
C VAL A 843 25.32 -6.95 -44.07
N SER A 844 26.48 -7.52 -44.34
CA SER A 844 26.67 -8.59 -45.31
C SER A 844 27.36 -9.80 -44.68
N PHE A 845 27.14 -10.99 -45.23
CA PHE A 845 27.88 -12.21 -44.91
C PHE A 845 28.50 -12.83 -46.16
N SER A 846 29.73 -13.30 -46.01
CA SER A 846 30.28 -14.33 -46.88
C SER A 846 31.05 -15.36 -46.04
N PHE A 847 31.17 -16.59 -46.54
CA PHE A 847 31.99 -17.60 -45.87
C PHE A 847 33.47 -17.21 -45.75
N ALA A 848 33.93 -16.26 -46.56
CA ALA A 848 35.32 -15.79 -46.56
C ALA A 848 35.57 -14.66 -45.55
N GLU A 849 34.62 -13.73 -45.38
CA GLU A 849 34.79 -12.53 -44.54
C GLU A 849 33.98 -12.57 -43.23
N GLY A 850 33.07 -13.53 -43.05
CA GLY A 850 32.10 -13.50 -41.95
C GLY A 850 31.13 -12.33 -42.10
N HIS A 851 30.60 -11.81 -40.99
CA HIS A 851 29.70 -10.65 -41.00
C HIS A 851 30.49 -9.34 -41.07
N VAL A 852 30.22 -8.54 -42.10
CA VAL A 852 30.87 -7.25 -42.36
C VAL A 852 29.82 -6.16 -42.46
N PHE A 853 30.04 -5.05 -41.74
CA PHE A 853 29.32 -3.81 -41.91
C PHE A 853 30.02 -2.93 -42.94
N ARG A 854 29.30 -2.55 -44.00
CA ARG A 854 29.79 -1.75 -45.13
C ARG A 854 29.11 -0.39 -45.09
N VAL A 855 29.88 0.70 -45.07
CA VAL A 855 29.37 2.07 -45.13
C VAL A 855 29.69 2.69 -46.47
N PHE A 856 28.67 3.19 -47.15
CA PHE A 856 28.76 3.98 -48.38
C PHE A 856 28.39 5.42 -48.03
N LEU A 857 29.38 6.31 -48.02
CA LEU A 857 29.16 7.73 -47.72
C LEU A 857 28.52 8.44 -48.92
N GLY A 858 27.38 9.09 -48.69
CA GLY A 858 26.56 9.78 -49.68
C GLY A 858 27.17 11.10 -50.12
N GLN A 859 27.03 11.41 -51.41
CA GLN A 859 27.47 12.70 -51.96
C GLN A 859 26.33 13.72 -52.10
N GLY A 860 25.10 13.31 -51.76
CA GLY A 860 23.91 14.18 -51.78
C GLY A 860 23.36 14.45 -53.18
N ASP A 861 23.84 13.75 -54.20
CA ASP A 861 23.36 13.78 -55.59
C ASP A 861 22.87 12.41 -56.07
N GLY A 862 22.68 11.46 -55.15
CA GLY A 862 22.37 10.06 -55.44
C GLY A 862 23.59 9.19 -55.76
N THR A 863 24.81 9.71 -55.64
CA THR A 863 26.07 8.96 -55.77
C THR A 863 26.76 8.76 -54.42
N PHE A 864 27.65 7.76 -54.35
CA PHE A 864 28.29 7.31 -53.11
C PHE A 864 29.79 7.07 -53.30
N ARG A 865 30.56 7.26 -52.22
CA ARG A 865 31.98 6.88 -52.18
C ARG A 865 32.14 5.35 -52.14
N SER A 866 33.37 4.90 -52.35
CA SER A 866 33.73 3.49 -52.14
C SER A 866 33.42 3.04 -50.72
N GLU A 867 33.01 1.78 -50.57
CA GLU A 867 32.67 1.22 -49.27
C GLU A 867 33.81 1.30 -48.24
N ILE A 868 33.45 1.63 -47.00
CA ILE A 868 34.27 1.49 -45.81
C ILE A 868 33.80 0.24 -45.07
N ARG A 869 34.72 -0.59 -44.60
CA ARG A 869 34.41 -1.91 -44.01
C ARG A 869 34.77 -1.96 -42.53
N THR A 870 33.85 -2.49 -41.74
CA THR A 870 34.05 -2.81 -40.33
C THR A 870 33.64 -4.25 -40.06
N GLN A 871 34.53 -5.04 -39.44
CA GLN A 871 34.22 -6.42 -39.07
C GLN A 871 33.24 -6.44 -37.90
N LEU A 872 32.17 -7.23 -37.99
CA LEU A 872 31.24 -7.43 -36.89
C LEU A 872 31.52 -8.75 -36.18
N ALA A 873 31.52 -8.71 -34.84
CA ALA A 873 31.68 -9.88 -33.99
C ALA A 873 30.31 -10.47 -33.58
N CYS A 874 29.52 -10.92 -34.56
CA CYS A 874 28.16 -11.45 -34.34
C CYS A 874 27.89 -12.73 -35.14
N GLY A 875 26.85 -13.47 -34.74
CA GLY A 875 26.42 -14.71 -35.41
C GLY A 875 25.44 -14.49 -36.58
N PRO A 876 24.94 -15.58 -37.19
CA PRO A 876 23.97 -15.53 -38.28
C PRO A 876 22.74 -14.67 -37.94
N GLY A 877 22.31 -13.80 -38.86
CA GLY A 877 21.15 -12.91 -38.67
C GLY A 877 21.42 -11.63 -37.88
N CYS A 878 22.69 -11.23 -37.72
CA CYS A 878 23.19 -10.08 -36.95
C CYS A 878 22.33 -8.79 -37.06
N PRO A 879 21.44 -8.49 -36.09
CA PRO A 879 20.70 -7.25 -36.06
C PRO A 879 21.64 -6.08 -35.73
N VAL A 880 21.54 -5.01 -36.50
CA VAL A 880 22.29 -3.77 -36.28
C VAL A 880 21.33 -2.57 -36.34
N ARG A 881 21.52 -1.60 -35.44
CA ARG A 881 20.84 -0.30 -35.44
C ARG A 881 21.84 0.80 -35.13
N ALA A 882 21.63 1.98 -35.71
CA ALA A 882 22.40 3.16 -35.36
C ALA A 882 21.63 4.11 -34.44
N ALA A 883 22.32 4.65 -33.45
CA ALA A 883 21.87 5.73 -32.57
C ALA A 883 23.08 6.35 -31.87
N ASP A 884 22.92 7.55 -31.30
CA ASP A 884 23.97 8.21 -30.52
C ASP A 884 23.90 7.74 -29.05
N PHE A 885 24.77 6.81 -28.66
CA PHE A 885 24.80 6.21 -27.33
C PHE A 885 25.76 6.93 -26.37
N ASN A 886 26.56 7.89 -26.85
CA ASN A 886 27.52 8.66 -26.06
C ASN A 886 27.21 10.18 -26.01
N GLY A 887 26.20 10.64 -26.75
CA GLY A 887 25.76 12.03 -26.81
C GLY A 887 26.67 12.97 -27.60
N ASP A 888 27.58 12.45 -28.44
CA ASP A 888 28.51 13.28 -29.21
C ASP A 888 27.93 13.75 -30.56
N GLY A 889 26.75 13.24 -30.95
CA GLY A 889 26.03 13.53 -32.18
C GLY A 889 26.53 12.76 -33.41
N VAL A 890 27.47 11.82 -33.26
CA VAL A 890 27.88 10.85 -34.29
C VAL A 890 27.06 9.57 -34.09
N PRO A 891 26.50 8.95 -35.15
CA PRO A 891 25.83 7.68 -34.99
C PRO A 891 26.78 6.55 -34.58
N ASP A 892 26.46 5.86 -33.48
CA ASP A 892 27.11 4.62 -33.04
C ASP A 892 26.33 3.40 -33.55
N LEU A 893 26.90 2.19 -33.43
CA LEU A 893 26.22 0.93 -33.80
C LEU A 893 25.92 0.05 -32.59
N ALA A 894 24.65 -0.28 -32.39
CA ALA A 894 24.22 -1.35 -31.49
C ALA A 894 24.10 -2.67 -32.25
N SER A 895 24.69 -3.73 -31.69
CA SER A 895 24.66 -5.10 -32.24
C SER A 895 24.65 -6.15 -31.13
N GLN A 896 24.62 -7.44 -31.48
CA GLN A 896 24.79 -8.55 -30.51
C GLN A 896 26.12 -8.48 -29.73
N ALA A 897 27.15 -7.84 -30.31
CA ALA A 897 28.45 -7.67 -29.66
C ALA A 897 28.45 -6.51 -28.64
N GLY A 898 27.41 -5.67 -28.64
CA GLY A 898 27.29 -4.44 -27.88
C GLY A 898 27.37 -3.19 -28.74
N VAL A 899 27.77 -2.06 -28.13
CA VAL A 899 27.76 -0.73 -28.74
C VAL A 899 29.16 -0.39 -29.28
N ALA A 900 29.28 -0.17 -30.57
CA ALA A 900 30.50 0.29 -31.23
C ALA A 900 30.41 1.79 -31.56
N LEU A 901 31.24 2.60 -30.90
CA LEU A 901 31.20 4.06 -31.04
C LEU A 901 31.67 4.52 -32.41
N GLY A 902 30.97 5.48 -33.02
CA GLY A 902 31.32 6.06 -34.31
C GLY A 902 32.46 7.07 -34.22
N ASN A 903 33.35 7.09 -35.23
CA ASN A 903 34.44 8.07 -35.29
C ASN A 903 34.11 9.31 -36.14
N GLY A 904 32.92 9.38 -36.75
CA GLY A 904 32.48 10.49 -37.58
C GLY A 904 33.07 10.52 -38.99
N ASP A 905 33.67 9.42 -39.44
CA ASP A 905 34.22 9.25 -40.78
C ASP A 905 33.70 7.98 -41.49
N GLY A 906 32.65 7.34 -40.93
CA GLY A 906 32.13 6.06 -41.37
C GLY A 906 32.83 4.82 -40.76
N THR A 907 33.83 5.00 -39.88
CA THR A 907 34.47 3.92 -39.12
C THR A 907 33.98 3.85 -37.67
N PHE A 908 34.15 2.68 -37.03
CA PHE A 908 33.68 2.42 -35.66
C PHE A 908 34.78 1.82 -34.77
N GLN A 909 34.69 2.09 -33.48
CA GLN A 909 35.55 1.51 -32.45
C GLN A 909 35.19 0.04 -32.17
N SER A 910 36.00 -0.64 -31.37
CA SER A 910 35.64 -1.98 -30.88
C SER A 910 34.39 -1.92 -30.00
N PRO A 911 33.44 -2.85 -30.15
CA PRO A 911 32.18 -2.81 -29.41
C PRO A 911 32.40 -2.99 -27.90
N ILE A 912 31.71 -2.19 -27.12
CA ILE A 912 31.61 -2.30 -25.66
C ILE A 912 30.55 -3.37 -25.35
N PRO A 913 30.94 -4.51 -24.73
CA PRO A 913 30.02 -5.62 -24.51
C PRO A 913 29.00 -5.31 -23.40
N TYR A 914 27.87 -6.03 -23.45
CA TYR A 914 26.80 -5.95 -22.44
C TYR A 914 26.40 -7.35 -21.95
N ALA A 915 25.76 -7.43 -20.79
CA ALA A 915 25.28 -8.68 -20.23
C ALA A 915 24.00 -9.13 -20.96
N SER A 916 24.14 -9.88 -22.06
CA SER A 916 23.00 -10.43 -22.79
C SER A 916 22.50 -11.73 -22.17
N TYR A 917 21.21 -11.81 -21.87
CA TYR A 917 20.54 -13.04 -21.39
C TYR A 917 19.92 -13.88 -22.50
N LEU A 918 19.88 -13.35 -23.72
CA LEU A 918 19.26 -13.95 -24.90
C LEU A 918 20.21 -13.74 -26.09
N ASN A 919 20.23 -14.63 -27.08
CA ASN A 919 20.80 -14.29 -28.39
C ASN A 919 19.72 -13.50 -29.13
N PRO A 920 19.78 -12.14 -29.16
CA PRO A 920 18.65 -11.37 -29.65
C PRO A 920 18.59 -11.48 -31.17
N LEU A 921 17.40 -11.80 -31.68
CA LEU A 921 17.13 -11.80 -33.12
C LEU A 921 16.86 -10.37 -33.63
N PHE A 922 16.50 -9.45 -32.74
CA PHE A 922 16.16 -8.06 -33.07
C PHE A 922 16.68 -7.06 -32.04
N ILE A 923 17.04 -5.87 -32.51
CA ILE A 923 17.48 -4.72 -31.72
C ILE A 923 16.72 -3.47 -32.19
N ALA A 924 16.24 -2.67 -31.26
CA ALA A 924 15.81 -1.28 -31.47
C ALA A 924 16.69 -0.35 -30.62
N ALA A 925 16.93 0.87 -31.12
CA ALA A 925 17.72 1.89 -30.44
C ALA A 925 16.95 3.22 -30.43
N ALA A 926 16.55 3.68 -29.25
CA ALA A 926 15.80 4.92 -29.04
C ALA A 926 15.79 5.29 -27.55
N ASP A 927 15.49 6.55 -27.21
CA ASP A 927 15.27 6.98 -25.82
C ASP A 927 13.89 6.52 -25.32
N VAL A 928 13.79 5.25 -24.92
CA VAL A 928 12.53 4.66 -24.42
C VAL A 928 12.30 4.97 -22.94
N THR A 929 13.36 5.35 -22.23
CA THR A 929 13.27 5.79 -20.83
C THR A 929 12.90 7.26 -20.67
N GLY A 930 13.04 8.05 -21.73
CA GLY A 930 12.78 9.49 -21.76
C GLY A 930 13.81 10.30 -20.98
N ASP A 931 15.06 9.80 -20.88
CA ASP A 931 16.17 10.42 -20.15
C ASP A 931 17.10 11.24 -21.06
N GLY A 932 16.77 11.33 -22.35
CA GLY A 932 17.52 12.04 -23.38
C GLY A 932 18.68 11.23 -23.95
N ARG A 933 18.84 9.95 -23.60
CA ARG A 933 19.93 9.08 -24.07
C ARG A 933 19.36 7.91 -24.87
N ALA A 934 20.10 7.43 -25.86
CA ALA A 934 19.69 6.24 -26.59
C ALA A 934 19.76 5.00 -25.70
N ASP A 935 18.66 4.27 -25.61
CA ASP A 935 18.56 2.97 -24.97
C ASP A 935 18.58 1.84 -26.02
N MET A 936 18.89 0.62 -25.58
CA MET A 936 18.84 -0.56 -26.44
C MET A 936 17.72 -1.50 -26.00
N VAL A 937 16.82 -1.84 -26.92
CA VAL A 937 15.73 -2.80 -26.68
C VAL A 937 15.99 -4.06 -27.50
N THR A 938 15.96 -5.24 -26.87
CA THR A 938 16.21 -6.52 -27.54
C THR A 938 15.06 -7.52 -27.37
N GLY A 939 14.82 -8.35 -28.38
CA GLY A 939 13.79 -9.41 -28.36
C GLY A 939 14.11 -10.62 -29.23
N GLY A 940 13.23 -11.64 -29.18
CA GLY A 940 13.29 -12.82 -30.05
C GLY A 940 14.21 -13.97 -29.62
N GLY A 941 14.59 -14.11 -28.34
CA GLY A 941 15.41 -15.24 -27.88
C GLY A 941 14.62 -16.55 -27.65
N PRO A 942 15.28 -17.74 -27.67
CA PRO A 942 14.62 -19.05 -27.53
C PRO A 942 13.99 -19.33 -26.14
N THR A 943 14.11 -18.42 -25.19
CA THR A 943 13.72 -18.63 -23.78
C THR A 943 12.95 -17.42 -23.22
N GLY A 944 11.67 -17.28 -23.58
CA GLY A 944 10.69 -16.58 -22.74
C GLY A 944 9.87 -15.44 -23.38
N PRO A 945 8.73 -15.04 -22.77
CA PRO A 945 7.76 -14.11 -23.33
C PRO A 945 8.03 -12.62 -23.01
N ALA A 946 9.28 -12.18 -23.01
CA ALA A 946 9.66 -10.83 -22.57
C ALA A 946 10.67 -10.16 -23.51
N ILE A 947 10.63 -8.82 -23.57
CA ILE A 947 11.70 -8.00 -24.15
C ILE A 947 12.64 -7.53 -23.05
N SER A 948 13.88 -7.22 -23.42
CA SER A 948 14.89 -6.64 -22.52
C SER A 948 15.16 -5.19 -22.91
N ILE A 949 15.12 -4.28 -21.93
CA ILE A 949 15.44 -2.86 -22.11
C ILE A 949 16.73 -2.56 -21.35
N TYR A 950 17.79 -2.21 -22.09
CA TYR A 950 19.09 -1.84 -21.58
C TYR A 950 19.20 -0.32 -21.62
N GLN A 951 19.19 0.32 -20.45
CA GLN A 951 19.30 1.78 -20.37
C GLN A 951 20.70 2.25 -20.79
N GLY A 952 20.75 3.26 -21.66
CA GLY A 952 21.97 3.92 -22.11
C GLY A 952 22.57 4.79 -21.02
N ARG A 953 23.88 4.67 -20.77
CA ARG A 953 24.56 5.54 -19.80
C ARG A 953 25.13 6.80 -20.43
N GLY A 954 24.98 7.01 -21.74
CA GLY A 954 25.48 8.19 -22.45
C GLY A 954 27.01 8.23 -22.55
N ASP A 955 27.68 7.10 -22.40
CA ASP A 955 29.12 6.93 -22.60
C ASP A 955 29.44 5.71 -23.49
N GLY A 956 28.43 5.18 -24.19
CA GLY A 956 28.50 3.92 -24.94
C GLY A 956 28.28 2.67 -24.08
N THR A 957 28.20 2.76 -22.75
CA THR A 957 27.91 1.62 -21.88
C THR A 957 26.40 1.47 -21.60
N LEU A 958 25.98 0.23 -21.33
CA LEU A 958 24.59 -0.14 -21.06
C LEU A 958 24.42 -0.68 -19.63
N SER A 959 23.31 -0.34 -18.98
CA SER A 959 22.91 -0.92 -17.69
C SER A 959 22.41 -2.37 -17.83
N PRO A 960 22.38 -3.16 -16.73
CA PRO A 960 21.68 -4.44 -16.74
C PRO A 960 20.21 -4.27 -17.20
N PRO A 961 19.67 -5.21 -17.99
CA PRO A 961 18.38 -5.05 -18.62
C PRO A 961 17.22 -5.15 -17.62
N VAL A 962 16.20 -4.34 -17.86
CA VAL A 962 14.87 -4.53 -17.29
C VAL A 962 14.06 -5.42 -18.24
N MET A 963 13.43 -6.46 -17.70
CA MET A 963 12.58 -7.37 -18.48
C MET A 963 11.15 -6.87 -18.46
N VAL A 964 10.56 -6.66 -19.65
CA VAL A 964 9.15 -6.27 -19.79
C VAL A 964 8.37 -7.41 -20.44
N ALA A 965 7.27 -7.82 -19.81
CA ALA A 965 6.42 -8.90 -20.31
C ALA A 965 5.73 -8.49 -21.61
N ALA A 966 6.10 -9.14 -22.72
CA ALA A 966 5.68 -8.76 -24.07
C ALA A 966 4.82 -9.82 -24.77
N GLY A 967 4.94 -11.11 -24.41
CA GLY A 967 4.28 -12.23 -25.10
C GLY A 967 5.28 -13.23 -25.69
N PHE A 968 4.86 -14.46 -26.02
CA PHE A 968 5.75 -15.52 -26.55
C PHE A 968 6.25 -15.17 -27.96
N SER A 969 7.55 -15.39 -28.21
CA SER A 969 8.23 -15.09 -29.48
C SER A 969 8.06 -13.64 -29.94
N ALA A 970 8.18 -12.70 -28.98
CA ALA A 970 8.03 -11.28 -29.22
C ALA A 970 9.17 -10.71 -30.08
N TYR A 971 8.81 -10.11 -31.21
CA TYR A 971 9.70 -9.32 -32.05
C TYR A 971 9.38 -7.83 -31.87
N PRO A 972 10.32 -6.99 -31.39
CA PRO A 972 10.11 -5.55 -31.36
C PRO A 972 9.97 -5.07 -32.82
N GLY A 973 8.82 -4.47 -33.14
CA GLY A 973 8.50 -4.01 -34.48
C GLY A 973 8.96 -2.58 -34.71
N ILE A 974 8.60 -1.66 -33.80
CA ILE A 974 8.82 -0.22 -33.96
C ILE A 974 9.02 0.44 -32.59
N ALA A 975 9.93 1.42 -32.53
CA ALA A 975 10.04 2.40 -31.46
C ALA A 975 9.65 3.79 -32.00
N ALA A 976 8.54 4.35 -31.53
CA ALA A 976 8.01 5.64 -31.98
C ALA A 976 7.06 6.23 -30.94
N ASP A 977 6.85 7.54 -30.96
CA ASP A 977 5.74 8.17 -30.23
C ASP A 977 4.41 7.77 -30.90
N LEU A 978 3.63 6.92 -30.22
CA LEU A 978 2.37 6.35 -30.71
C LEU A 978 1.15 6.95 -30.02
N ASP A 979 1.33 7.68 -28.91
CA ASP A 979 0.25 8.37 -28.22
C ASP A 979 0.28 9.90 -28.31
N GLY A 980 1.37 10.46 -28.84
CA GLY A 980 1.58 11.88 -29.07
C GLY A 980 2.05 12.62 -27.82
N ASP A 981 2.57 11.92 -26.81
CA ASP A 981 3.04 12.52 -25.56
C ASP A 981 4.51 13.00 -25.60
N GLY A 982 5.18 12.79 -26.74
CA GLY A 982 6.58 13.16 -26.96
C GLY A 982 7.58 12.15 -26.42
N ARG A 983 7.16 10.99 -25.91
CA ARG A 983 8.00 9.87 -25.48
C ARG A 983 7.95 8.73 -26.49
N ILE A 984 8.98 7.89 -26.47
CA ILE A 984 9.06 6.75 -27.39
C ILE A 984 8.33 5.55 -26.80
N ASP A 985 7.32 5.08 -27.51
CA ASP A 985 6.58 3.85 -27.24
C ASP A 985 7.15 2.66 -28.03
N LEU A 986 6.73 1.45 -27.67
CA LEU A 986 7.12 0.22 -28.38
C LEU A 986 5.91 -0.53 -28.93
N ALA A 987 5.89 -0.81 -30.23
CA ALA A 987 4.96 -1.76 -30.82
C ALA A 987 5.66 -3.12 -31.01
N ILE A 988 5.07 -4.17 -30.44
CA ILE A 988 5.64 -5.51 -30.35
C ILE A 988 4.71 -6.52 -31.01
N VAL A 989 5.27 -7.27 -31.96
CA VAL A 989 4.58 -8.34 -32.67
C VAL A 989 4.68 -9.62 -31.87
N ASN A 990 3.53 -10.24 -31.57
CA ASN A 990 3.48 -11.56 -30.94
C ASN A 990 3.27 -12.63 -32.01
N SER A 991 4.34 -13.27 -32.49
CA SER A 991 4.23 -14.20 -33.63
C SER A 991 3.46 -15.50 -33.33
N ASP A 992 3.26 -15.82 -32.05
CA ASP A 992 2.53 -17.01 -31.60
C ASP A 992 1.06 -16.74 -31.23
N SER A 993 0.59 -15.49 -31.33
CA SER A 993 -0.80 -15.10 -31.03
C SER A 993 -1.35 -14.08 -32.05
N ASN A 994 -2.66 -13.87 -32.04
CA ASN A 994 -3.33 -12.92 -32.94
C ASN A 994 -3.33 -11.50 -32.32
N THR A 995 -2.21 -11.08 -31.72
CA THR A 995 -2.10 -9.82 -30.97
C THR A 995 -0.84 -9.03 -31.31
N LEU A 996 -0.99 -7.71 -31.38
CA LEU A 996 0.09 -6.73 -31.30
C LEU A 996 0.08 -6.10 -29.90
N SER A 997 1.20 -6.08 -29.19
CA SER A 997 1.33 -5.44 -27.89
C SER A 997 1.98 -4.06 -28.04
N ILE A 998 1.33 -3.02 -27.53
CA ILE A 998 1.85 -1.66 -27.51
C ILE A 998 2.20 -1.30 -26.08
N LEU A 999 3.45 -0.88 -25.86
CA LEU A 999 3.97 -0.45 -24.57
C LEU A 999 4.15 1.07 -24.60
N PHE A 1000 3.23 1.79 -23.97
CA PHE A 1000 3.27 3.25 -23.89
C PHE A 1000 4.22 3.69 -22.78
N SER A 1001 5.22 4.49 -23.12
CA SER A 1001 6.13 5.08 -22.13
C SER A 1001 5.43 6.22 -21.40
N ARG A 1002 5.51 6.30 -20.07
CA ARG A 1002 4.91 7.40 -19.30
C ARG A 1002 5.90 8.07 -18.35
N ALA A 1003 5.72 9.38 -18.20
CA ALA A 1003 6.13 10.07 -16.98
C ALA A 1003 5.28 9.55 -15.81
N GLN A 1004 5.92 8.98 -14.79
CA GLN A 1004 5.25 8.64 -13.54
C GLN A 1004 4.79 9.93 -12.84
N GLY A 1005 3.50 10.26 -12.97
CA GLY A 1005 2.90 11.48 -12.37
C GLY A 1005 1.59 11.97 -13.00
N GLY A 1006 1.19 11.48 -14.17
CA GLY A 1006 -0.15 11.74 -14.70
C GLY A 1006 -1.20 11.02 -13.84
N THR A 1007 -2.12 11.77 -13.20
CA THR A 1007 -3.29 11.18 -12.54
C THR A 1007 -3.97 10.20 -13.50
N PRO A 1008 -4.28 8.96 -13.08
CA PRO A 1008 -5.04 8.05 -13.92
C PRO A 1008 -6.33 8.77 -14.36
N VAL A 1009 -6.54 8.92 -15.67
CA VAL A 1009 -7.85 9.33 -16.17
C VAL A 1009 -8.82 8.24 -15.76
N ALA A 1010 -9.76 8.56 -14.88
CA ALA A 1010 -10.67 7.56 -14.36
C ALA A 1010 -11.54 7.01 -15.51
N ARG A 1011 -11.56 5.69 -15.65
CA ARG A 1011 -12.33 5.02 -16.71
C ARG A 1011 -13.68 4.55 -16.21
N ALA A 1012 -14.73 4.83 -16.97
CA ALA A 1012 -16.03 4.23 -16.70
C ALA A 1012 -16.05 2.77 -17.21
N VAL A 1013 -16.74 1.92 -16.47
CA VAL A 1013 -16.93 0.50 -16.76
C VAL A 1013 -18.41 0.15 -16.78
N SER A 1014 -18.77 -0.99 -17.38
CA SER A 1014 -20.13 -1.54 -17.29
C SER A 1014 -20.53 -1.76 -15.83
N ALA A 1015 -21.72 -1.28 -15.45
CA ALA A 1015 -22.27 -1.45 -14.10
C ALA A 1015 -22.66 -2.90 -13.77
N ALA A 1016 -22.72 -3.79 -14.79
CA ALA A 1016 -23.12 -5.18 -14.62
C ALA A 1016 -21.95 -6.14 -14.43
N GLY A 1017 -20.83 -5.91 -15.13
CA GLY A 1017 -19.71 -6.86 -15.20
C GLY A 1017 -18.32 -6.23 -15.15
N GLY A 1018 -18.20 -4.91 -14.94
CA GLY A 1018 -16.90 -4.22 -14.77
C GLY A 1018 -16.05 -4.15 -16.04
N THR A 1019 -16.59 -4.48 -17.21
CA THR A 1019 -15.89 -4.38 -18.49
C THR A 1019 -15.64 -2.92 -18.87
N ALA A 1020 -14.46 -2.62 -19.43
CA ALA A 1020 -14.06 -1.26 -19.81
C ALA A 1020 -14.78 -0.69 -21.05
N VAL A 1021 -15.66 -1.47 -21.67
CA VAL A 1021 -16.50 -1.08 -22.82
C VAL A 1021 -17.95 -1.03 -22.37
N VAL A 1022 -18.65 0.01 -22.82
CA VAL A 1022 -20.09 0.25 -22.58
C VAL A 1022 -20.80 0.45 -23.93
N ALA A 1023 -22.12 0.43 -23.94
CA ALA A 1023 -22.92 0.67 -25.15
C ALA A 1023 -23.87 1.87 -24.94
N PRO A 1024 -24.37 2.51 -26.01
CA PRO A 1024 -25.44 3.49 -25.89
C PRO A 1024 -26.61 2.93 -25.09
N GLU A 1025 -27.19 3.76 -24.22
CA GLU A 1025 -28.28 3.39 -23.30
C GLU A 1025 -27.94 2.36 -22.21
N SER A 1026 -26.70 1.87 -22.11
CA SER A 1026 -26.27 0.95 -21.04
C SER A 1026 -26.02 1.65 -19.70
N LEU A 1027 -25.96 0.87 -18.62
CA LEU A 1027 -25.57 1.35 -17.29
C LEU A 1027 -24.07 1.23 -17.09
N ALA A 1028 -23.46 2.32 -16.64
CA ALA A 1028 -22.03 2.46 -16.44
C ALA A 1028 -21.72 2.99 -15.03
N THR A 1029 -20.49 2.73 -14.57
CA THR A 1029 -19.95 3.18 -13.30
C THR A 1029 -18.63 3.89 -13.53
N LEU A 1030 -18.48 5.10 -12.99
CA LEU A 1030 -17.24 5.87 -12.97
C LEU A 1030 -16.74 5.97 -11.51
N PHE A 1031 -15.51 5.52 -11.24
CA PHE A 1031 -14.89 5.58 -9.92
C PHE A 1031 -13.94 6.77 -9.83
N VAL A 1032 -14.36 7.80 -9.10
CA VAL A 1032 -13.76 9.13 -9.06
C VAL A 1032 -14.08 9.82 -7.74
N PRO A 1033 -13.15 10.58 -7.14
CA PRO A 1033 -13.46 11.43 -6.01
C PRO A 1033 -14.51 12.48 -6.40
N THR A 1034 -15.74 12.39 -5.92
CA THR A 1034 -16.79 13.35 -6.29
C THR A 1034 -16.84 14.51 -5.29
N PRO A 1035 -17.38 15.68 -5.68
CA PRO A 1035 -17.52 16.83 -4.78
C PRO A 1035 -18.62 16.65 -3.72
N VAL A 1036 -19.27 15.48 -3.62
CA VAL A 1036 -20.31 15.22 -2.61
C VAL A 1036 -19.74 14.46 -1.42
N THR A 1037 -20.23 14.78 -0.23
CA THR A 1037 -19.78 14.15 1.04
C THR A 1037 -20.69 13.01 1.49
N THR A 1038 -21.85 12.82 0.86
CA THR A 1038 -22.85 11.80 1.21
C THR A 1038 -23.36 11.12 -0.05
N SER A 1039 -23.62 9.81 0.04
CA SER A 1039 -24.21 9.06 -1.06
C SER A 1039 -25.68 9.45 -1.29
N THR A 1040 -26.06 9.65 -2.54
CA THR A 1040 -27.42 9.92 -2.99
C THR A 1040 -27.80 8.94 -4.08
N SER A 1041 -28.94 8.29 -3.94
CA SER A 1041 -29.53 7.41 -4.96
C SER A 1041 -30.72 8.10 -5.61
N ALA A 1042 -30.87 7.97 -6.93
CA ALA A 1042 -32.08 8.38 -7.63
C ALA A 1042 -33.21 7.37 -7.40
N GLY A 1043 -34.46 7.82 -7.59
CA GLY A 1043 -35.64 6.96 -7.57
C GLY A 1043 -35.77 6.08 -8.83
N ALA A 1044 -36.97 5.57 -9.08
CA ALA A 1044 -37.26 4.82 -10.30
C ALA A 1044 -37.06 5.70 -11.56
N PRO A 1045 -36.58 5.14 -12.68
CA PRO A 1045 -36.37 5.88 -13.92
C PRO A 1045 -37.67 6.45 -14.50
N PRO A 1046 -37.61 7.55 -15.27
CA PRO A 1046 -36.41 8.16 -15.86
C PRO A 1046 -35.57 8.95 -14.84
N TRP A 1047 -34.25 8.74 -14.88
CA TRP A 1047 -33.32 9.36 -13.94
C TRP A 1047 -32.95 10.80 -14.34
N THR A 1048 -32.60 11.62 -13.34
CA THR A 1048 -32.24 13.02 -13.54
C THR A 1048 -30.80 13.16 -14.00
N THR A 1049 -30.49 14.17 -14.81
CA THR A 1049 -29.11 14.48 -15.25
C THR A 1049 -28.28 15.24 -14.20
N SER A 1050 -28.89 15.56 -13.06
CA SER A 1050 -28.26 16.11 -11.88
C SER A 1050 -28.73 15.32 -10.65
N LEU A 1051 -27.79 14.89 -9.81
CA LEU A 1051 -28.05 14.15 -8.58
C LEU A 1051 -27.03 14.55 -7.52
N GLY A 1052 -27.48 14.92 -6.32
CA GLY A 1052 -26.58 15.36 -5.25
C GLY A 1052 -25.78 16.64 -5.55
N GLY A 1053 -26.20 17.47 -6.51
CA GLY A 1053 -25.45 18.66 -6.94
C GLY A 1053 -24.32 18.39 -7.94
N VAL A 1054 -24.28 17.17 -8.51
CA VAL A 1054 -23.34 16.74 -9.54
C VAL A 1054 -24.10 16.47 -10.84
N SER A 1055 -23.53 16.87 -11.96
CA SER A 1055 -23.93 16.44 -13.31
C SER A 1055 -22.74 15.81 -14.03
N LEU A 1056 -23.00 14.93 -14.98
CA LEU A 1056 -21.96 14.25 -15.77
C LEU A 1056 -22.20 14.54 -17.25
N GLU A 1057 -21.29 15.27 -17.88
CA GLU A 1057 -21.29 15.49 -19.32
C GLU A 1057 -20.51 14.38 -20.03
N VAL A 1058 -21.13 13.78 -21.03
CA VAL A 1058 -20.54 12.82 -21.96
C VAL A 1058 -20.31 13.52 -23.28
N ARG A 1059 -19.06 13.62 -23.71
CA ARG A 1059 -18.68 14.13 -25.03
C ARG A 1059 -18.14 12.99 -25.87
N ASP A 1060 -18.90 12.61 -26.89
CA ASP A 1060 -18.55 11.50 -27.77
C ASP A 1060 -17.42 11.85 -28.76
N ILE A 1061 -16.98 10.86 -29.53
CA ILE A 1061 -15.88 10.99 -30.50
C ILE A 1061 -16.16 12.01 -31.63
N THR A 1062 -17.42 12.38 -31.85
CA THR A 1062 -17.80 13.42 -32.83
C THR A 1062 -17.78 14.82 -32.22
N GLY A 1063 -17.46 14.92 -30.94
CA GLY A 1063 -17.44 16.16 -30.16
C GLY A 1063 -18.79 16.57 -29.58
N ALA A 1064 -19.85 15.77 -29.78
CA ALA A 1064 -21.20 16.07 -29.29
C ALA A 1064 -21.33 15.79 -27.79
N ALA A 1065 -21.69 16.82 -27.03
CA ALA A 1065 -21.84 16.78 -25.58
C ALA A 1065 -23.30 16.53 -25.15
N ARG A 1066 -23.52 15.61 -24.21
CA ARG A 1066 -24.82 15.24 -23.65
C ARG A 1066 -24.70 14.99 -22.15
N LEU A 1067 -25.65 15.44 -21.35
CA LEU A 1067 -25.67 15.08 -19.92
C LEU A 1067 -26.20 13.66 -19.72
N ALA A 1068 -25.50 12.88 -18.90
CA ALA A 1068 -25.90 11.52 -18.55
C ALA A 1068 -26.93 11.50 -17.41
N PRO A 1069 -28.02 10.70 -17.52
CA PRO A 1069 -28.88 10.40 -16.39
C PRO A 1069 -28.12 9.68 -15.27
N LEU A 1070 -28.30 10.11 -14.02
CA LEU A 1070 -27.56 9.64 -12.85
C LEU A 1070 -28.42 8.77 -11.93
N LEU A 1071 -27.91 7.59 -11.58
CA LEU A 1071 -28.57 6.61 -10.72
C LEU A 1071 -28.11 6.70 -9.27
N TYR A 1072 -26.80 6.94 -9.08
CA TYR A 1072 -26.16 6.95 -7.77
C TYR A 1072 -24.93 7.84 -7.82
N VAL A 1073 -24.73 8.67 -6.80
CA VAL A 1073 -23.52 9.47 -6.61
C VAL A 1073 -23.07 9.29 -5.17
N SER A 1074 -21.81 8.93 -4.95
CA SER A 1074 -21.13 8.85 -3.66
C SER A 1074 -19.80 9.60 -3.71
N PRO A 1075 -19.12 9.83 -2.57
CA PRO A 1075 -17.81 10.49 -2.55
C PRO A 1075 -16.74 9.86 -3.48
N THR A 1076 -16.94 8.61 -3.94
CA THR A 1076 -15.95 7.88 -4.76
C THR A 1076 -16.53 7.26 -6.03
N GLN A 1077 -17.83 7.43 -6.32
CA GLN A 1077 -18.49 6.69 -7.39
C GLN A 1077 -19.67 7.46 -7.99
N ILE A 1078 -19.82 7.36 -9.31
CA ILE A 1078 -21.00 7.81 -10.06
C ILE A 1078 -21.52 6.64 -10.90
N ASN A 1079 -22.77 6.23 -10.69
CA ASN A 1079 -23.46 5.31 -11.59
C ASN A 1079 -24.40 6.12 -12.48
N PHE A 1080 -24.32 5.89 -13.78
CA PHE A 1080 -25.04 6.66 -14.78
C PHE A 1080 -25.50 5.78 -15.93
N GLN A 1081 -26.47 6.26 -16.69
CA GLN A 1081 -26.89 5.68 -17.95
C GLN A 1081 -26.15 6.39 -19.10
N VAL A 1082 -25.53 5.64 -19.99
CA VAL A 1082 -24.90 6.18 -21.20
C VAL A 1082 -25.98 6.85 -22.07
N PRO A 1083 -25.85 8.12 -22.47
CA PRO A 1083 -26.85 8.82 -23.28
C PRO A 1083 -27.18 8.08 -24.57
N SER A 1084 -28.44 8.15 -25.00
CA SER A 1084 -28.86 7.62 -26.29
C SER A 1084 -28.18 8.38 -27.44
N GLY A 1085 -27.82 7.66 -28.50
CA GLY A 1085 -27.15 8.24 -29.67
C GLY A 1085 -25.71 8.74 -29.41
N THR A 1086 -25.06 8.30 -28.32
CA THR A 1086 -23.62 8.47 -28.12
C THR A 1086 -22.87 7.74 -29.25
N ALA A 1087 -22.04 8.46 -30.00
CA ALA A 1087 -21.30 7.88 -31.11
C ALA A 1087 -20.32 6.79 -30.64
N LEU A 1088 -20.10 5.77 -31.49
CA LEU A 1088 -19.17 4.67 -31.22
C LEU A 1088 -17.73 5.18 -31.19
N GLY A 1089 -16.93 4.75 -30.23
CA GLY A 1089 -15.56 5.22 -30.00
C GLY A 1089 -15.32 5.75 -28.58
N GLU A 1090 -14.16 6.37 -28.35
CA GLU A 1090 -13.87 6.97 -27.05
C GLU A 1090 -14.73 8.21 -26.81
N ALA A 1091 -15.32 8.29 -25.61
CA ALA A 1091 -16.01 9.45 -25.12
C ALA A 1091 -15.31 9.98 -23.87
N THR A 1092 -15.21 11.31 -23.77
CA THR A 1092 -14.70 11.99 -22.58
C THR A 1092 -15.85 12.27 -21.61
N LEU A 1093 -15.55 12.15 -20.33
CA LEU A 1093 -16.49 12.35 -19.23
C LEU A 1093 -16.04 13.55 -18.41
N ALA A 1094 -16.94 14.50 -18.19
CA ALA A 1094 -16.69 15.66 -17.35
C ALA A 1094 -17.68 15.70 -16.18
N ILE A 1095 -17.16 15.59 -14.97
CA ILE A 1095 -17.95 15.73 -13.74
C ILE A 1095 -18.09 17.20 -13.44
N VAL A 1096 -19.30 17.73 -13.47
CA VAL A 1096 -19.57 19.15 -13.24
C VAL A 1096 -20.25 19.31 -11.88
N ALA A 1097 -19.51 19.88 -10.93
CA ALA A 1097 -20.02 20.27 -9.62
C ALA A 1097 -20.91 21.52 -9.71
N ALA A 1098 -21.80 21.74 -8.74
CA ALA A 1098 -22.56 22.99 -8.61
C ALA A 1098 -21.68 24.26 -8.51
N SER A 1099 -20.40 24.11 -8.12
CA SER A 1099 -19.39 25.18 -8.07
C SER A 1099 -18.69 25.46 -9.41
N GLY A 1100 -18.95 24.68 -10.46
CA GLY A 1100 -18.29 24.79 -11.78
C GLY A 1100 -16.94 24.09 -11.90
N THR A 1101 -16.47 23.40 -10.84
CA THR A 1101 -15.23 22.61 -10.87
C THR A 1101 -15.41 21.34 -11.70
N THR A 1102 -14.44 21.02 -12.58
CA THR A 1102 -14.51 19.87 -13.50
C THR A 1102 -13.41 18.84 -13.23
N GLN A 1103 -13.78 17.58 -13.04
CA GLN A 1103 -12.86 16.44 -13.11
C GLN A 1103 -13.13 15.64 -14.39
N VAL A 1104 -12.09 14.98 -14.92
CA VAL A 1104 -12.15 14.30 -16.23
C VAL A 1104 -11.96 12.79 -16.11
N GLY A 1105 -12.79 12.03 -16.83
CA GLY A 1105 -12.70 10.59 -17.03
C GLY A 1105 -12.88 10.22 -18.50
N SER A 1106 -12.82 8.94 -18.84
CA SER A 1106 -13.12 8.45 -20.19
C SER A 1106 -13.91 7.15 -20.21
N MET A 1107 -14.55 6.85 -21.34
CA MET A 1107 -15.23 5.57 -21.57
C MET A 1107 -15.14 5.15 -23.04
N GLN A 1108 -15.14 3.85 -23.31
CA GLN A 1108 -15.20 3.29 -24.67
C GLN A 1108 -16.63 2.85 -24.99
N VAL A 1109 -17.19 3.35 -26.10
CA VAL A 1109 -18.57 3.09 -26.52
C VAL A 1109 -18.59 2.20 -27.76
N ASP A 1110 -19.27 1.04 -27.68
CA ASP A 1110 -19.46 0.12 -28.81
C ASP A 1110 -20.96 -0.17 -29.06
N THR A 1111 -21.24 -0.81 -30.19
CA THR A 1111 -22.58 -1.17 -30.67
C THR A 1111 -23.28 -2.11 -29.68
N VAL A 1112 -22.53 -3.04 -29.09
CA VAL A 1112 -22.99 -3.98 -28.05
C VAL A 1112 -21.84 -4.20 -27.07
N ALA A 1113 -22.10 -4.05 -25.77
CA ALA A 1113 -21.14 -4.25 -24.70
C ALA A 1113 -21.78 -5.06 -23.58
N PRO A 1114 -21.95 -6.39 -23.78
CA PRO A 1114 -22.89 -7.14 -22.99
C PRO A 1114 -22.34 -7.43 -21.59
N GLY A 1115 -23.07 -7.05 -20.55
CA GLY A 1115 -22.72 -7.35 -19.16
C GLY A 1115 -23.92 -7.90 -18.39
N LEU A 1116 -23.76 -9.04 -17.72
CA LEU A 1116 -24.76 -9.65 -16.85
C LEU A 1116 -24.51 -9.22 -15.40
N PHE A 1117 -25.56 -8.79 -14.70
CA PHE A 1117 -25.42 -8.39 -13.29
C PHE A 1117 -24.97 -9.58 -12.44
N LEU A 1118 -24.09 -9.32 -11.47
CA LEU A 1118 -23.72 -10.28 -10.44
C LEU A 1118 -24.64 -10.11 -9.21
N VAL A 1119 -24.79 -11.15 -8.39
CA VAL A 1119 -25.68 -11.13 -7.21
C VAL A 1119 -25.27 -9.98 -6.27
N SER A 1120 -26.18 -9.03 -6.04
CA SER A 1120 -26.08 -8.07 -4.93
C SER A 1120 -26.97 -8.57 -3.79
N GLY A 1121 -26.59 -8.32 -2.54
CA GLY A 1121 -27.09 -9.00 -1.32
C GLY A 1121 -28.60 -9.05 -1.04
N THR A 1122 -29.47 -8.64 -1.96
CA THR A 1122 -30.94 -8.86 -1.91
C THR A 1122 -31.62 -9.13 -3.26
N THR A 1123 -30.92 -9.14 -4.41
CA THR A 1123 -31.54 -9.34 -5.75
C THR A 1123 -30.77 -10.30 -6.67
N PRO A 1124 -31.45 -11.23 -7.38
CA PRO A 1124 -30.81 -12.20 -8.27
C PRO A 1124 -30.13 -11.59 -9.51
N ALA A 1125 -29.03 -12.21 -9.95
CA ALA A 1125 -28.49 -12.10 -11.32
C ALA A 1125 -29.39 -12.77 -12.38
N ALA A 1126 -30.23 -13.72 -11.95
CA ALA A 1126 -31.15 -14.47 -12.81
C ALA A 1126 -32.38 -14.98 -12.03
N THR A 1127 -33.51 -15.16 -12.69
CA THR A 1127 -34.70 -15.81 -12.13
C THR A 1127 -35.03 -17.10 -12.88
N GLY A 1128 -35.33 -18.17 -12.13
CA GLY A 1128 -35.76 -19.46 -12.69
C GLY A 1128 -37.27 -19.59 -12.72
N MET A 1129 -37.80 -20.32 -13.70
CA MET A 1129 -39.24 -20.47 -13.88
C MET A 1129 -39.59 -21.85 -14.44
N LEU A 1130 -40.43 -22.58 -13.70
CA LEU A 1130 -40.99 -23.88 -14.08
C LEU A 1130 -42.27 -23.68 -14.88
N VAL A 1131 -42.44 -24.40 -16.00
CA VAL A 1131 -43.70 -24.43 -16.75
C VAL A 1131 -44.25 -25.86 -16.80
N ASP A 1132 -45.46 -26.05 -16.27
CA ASP A 1132 -46.13 -27.36 -16.20
C ASP A 1132 -46.87 -27.76 -17.50
N LEU A 1133 -47.48 -28.97 -17.50
CA LEU A 1133 -48.25 -29.51 -18.63
C LEU A 1133 -49.51 -28.70 -19.00
N GLY A 1134 -50.02 -27.87 -18.10
CA GLY A 1134 -51.16 -26.96 -18.32
C GLY A 1134 -50.75 -25.54 -18.71
N GLY A 1135 -49.45 -25.24 -18.75
CA GLY A 1135 -48.92 -23.90 -19.04
C GLY A 1135 -48.81 -23.00 -17.80
N ASN A 1136 -49.05 -23.52 -16.59
CA ASN A 1136 -48.89 -22.75 -15.36
C ASN A 1136 -47.41 -22.51 -15.08
N GLN A 1137 -47.12 -21.33 -14.55
CA GLN A 1137 -45.76 -20.85 -14.32
C GLN A 1137 -45.47 -20.75 -12.82
N THR A 1138 -44.44 -21.45 -12.36
CA THR A 1138 -44.02 -21.44 -10.94
C THR A 1138 -42.61 -20.88 -10.82
N PRO A 1139 -42.38 -19.79 -10.07
CA PRO A 1139 -41.04 -19.27 -9.81
C PRO A 1139 -40.13 -20.29 -9.12
N LEU A 1140 -38.86 -20.36 -9.53
CA LEU A 1140 -37.83 -21.23 -8.96
C LEU A 1140 -36.69 -20.38 -8.37
N PRO A 1141 -36.32 -20.58 -7.09
CA PRO A 1141 -35.14 -19.93 -6.52
C PRO A 1141 -33.86 -20.52 -7.11
N VAL A 1142 -32.98 -19.67 -7.63
CA VAL A 1142 -31.69 -20.09 -8.22
C VAL A 1142 -30.49 -19.83 -7.29
N PHE A 1143 -30.73 -19.27 -6.10
CA PHE A 1143 -29.76 -18.99 -5.03
C PHE A 1143 -30.46 -18.84 -3.67
N LYS A 1144 -29.70 -18.99 -2.58
CA LYS A 1144 -30.11 -18.74 -1.18
C LYS A 1144 -29.09 -17.81 -0.52
N CYS A 1145 -29.55 -16.74 0.09
CA CYS A 1145 -28.68 -15.82 0.82
C CYS A 1145 -28.86 -15.94 2.34
N SER A 1146 -27.77 -15.88 3.10
CA SER A 1146 -27.74 -15.75 4.55
C SER A 1146 -27.03 -14.45 4.95
N SER A 1147 -27.50 -13.80 6.02
CA SER A 1147 -26.88 -12.60 6.58
C SER A 1147 -25.95 -12.98 7.74
N SER A 1148 -24.71 -12.46 7.71
CA SER A 1148 -23.73 -12.58 8.79
C SER A 1148 -23.19 -11.19 9.18
N THR A 1149 -22.54 -11.08 10.33
CA THR A 1149 -21.86 -9.85 10.80
C THR A 1149 -20.73 -9.38 9.89
N SER A 1150 -20.26 -10.22 8.96
CA SER A 1150 -19.25 -9.94 7.94
C SER A 1150 -19.82 -9.64 6.54
N GLY A 1151 -21.14 -9.68 6.34
CA GLY A 1151 -21.80 -9.44 5.05
C GLY A 1151 -22.87 -10.47 4.68
N VAL A 1152 -23.47 -10.31 3.50
CA VAL A 1152 -24.44 -11.26 2.92
C VAL A 1152 -23.68 -12.33 2.12
N SER A 1153 -23.85 -13.60 2.46
CA SER A 1153 -23.34 -14.74 1.69
C SER A 1153 -24.47 -15.38 0.90
N CYS A 1154 -24.33 -15.50 -0.42
CA CYS A 1154 -25.33 -16.13 -1.30
C CYS A 1154 -24.74 -17.38 -1.95
N GLU A 1155 -25.38 -18.52 -1.74
CA GLU A 1155 -25.00 -19.81 -2.34
C GLU A 1155 -25.99 -20.18 -3.46
N PRO A 1156 -25.53 -20.78 -4.58
CA PRO A 1156 -26.42 -21.28 -5.63
C PRO A 1156 -27.44 -22.29 -5.07
N SER A 1157 -28.70 -22.20 -5.50
CA SER A 1157 -29.71 -23.22 -5.23
C SER A 1157 -29.82 -24.13 -6.45
N PRO A 1158 -29.56 -25.44 -6.31
CA PRO A 1158 -29.63 -26.35 -7.44
C PRO A 1158 -31.02 -26.35 -8.09
N ILE A 1159 -31.06 -26.11 -9.40
CA ILE A 1159 -32.28 -26.09 -10.21
C ILE A 1159 -32.71 -27.53 -10.49
N PRO A 1160 -33.92 -27.96 -10.10
CA PRO A 1160 -34.37 -29.34 -10.29
C PRO A 1160 -34.73 -29.58 -11.77
N LEU A 1161 -33.91 -30.34 -12.50
CA LEU A 1161 -34.15 -30.61 -13.93
C LEU A 1161 -35.15 -31.78 -14.16
N SER A 1162 -35.48 -32.55 -13.12
CA SER A 1162 -36.53 -33.57 -13.16
C SER A 1162 -37.57 -33.38 -12.06
N THR A 1163 -38.71 -32.80 -12.40
CA THR A 1163 -39.93 -32.85 -11.57
C THR A 1163 -41.03 -33.56 -12.37
N ALA A 1164 -41.68 -34.56 -11.76
CA ALA A 1164 -42.82 -35.23 -12.35
C ALA A 1164 -43.91 -34.20 -12.74
N GLY A 1165 -44.10 -33.96 -14.04
CA GLY A 1165 -45.13 -33.06 -14.58
C GLY A 1165 -44.68 -31.73 -15.23
N ALA A 1166 -43.38 -31.43 -15.33
CA ALA A 1166 -42.90 -30.20 -16.00
C ALA A 1166 -42.48 -30.45 -17.47
N ARG A 1167 -42.83 -29.53 -18.39
CA ARG A 1167 -42.46 -29.65 -19.83
C ARG A 1167 -41.24 -28.81 -20.22
N SER A 1168 -40.88 -27.76 -19.47
CA SER A 1168 -39.67 -26.92 -19.70
C SER A 1168 -39.31 -26.05 -18.49
N ILE A 1169 -38.01 -25.79 -18.29
CA ILE A 1169 -37.49 -24.80 -17.33
C ILE A 1169 -36.86 -23.66 -18.11
N TYR A 1170 -37.24 -22.43 -17.77
CA TYR A 1170 -36.64 -21.22 -18.32
C TYR A 1170 -35.80 -20.52 -17.26
N LEU A 1171 -34.63 -20.03 -17.68
CA LEU A 1171 -33.76 -19.21 -16.85
C LEU A 1171 -33.59 -17.85 -17.52
N THR A 1172 -33.91 -16.77 -16.81
CA THR A 1172 -33.81 -15.40 -17.33
C THR A 1172 -32.68 -14.68 -16.64
N PHE A 1173 -31.69 -14.24 -17.41
CA PHE A 1173 -30.57 -13.42 -16.98
C PHE A 1173 -30.88 -11.94 -17.20
N PHE A 1174 -30.43 -11.10 -16.28
CA PHE A 1174 -30.56 -9.64 -16.37
C PHE A 1174 -29.18 -8.99 -16.54
N GLY A 1175 -29.14 -7.92 -17.32
CA GLY A 1175 -27.88 -7.23 -17.62
C GLY A 1175 -28.08 -5.88 -18.27
N THR A 1176 -27.01 -5.36 -18.86
CA THR A 1176 -27.00 -4.08 -19.57
C THR A 1176 -26.04 -4.13 -20.77
N GLY A 1177 -26.21 -3.21 -21.72
CA GLY A 1177 -25.31 -3.06 -22.86
C GLY A 1177 -25.62 -3.98 -24.03
N PHE A 1178 -26.80 -4.59 -24.05
CA PHE A 1178 -27.26 -5.46 -25.12
C PHE A 1178 -28.71 -5.21 -25.52
N ARG A 1179 -29.12 -3.95 -25.48
CA ARG A 1179 -30.47 -3.49 -25.82
C ARG A 1179 -30.95 -3.90 -27.22
N GLY A 1180 -30.03 -4.01 -28.18
CA GLY A 1180 -30.30 -4.48 -29.55
C GLY A 1180 -30.27 -6.00 -29.74
N ALA A 1181 -30.14 -6.78 -28.66
CA ALA A 1181 -30.16 -8.23 -28.72
C ALA A 1181 -31.56 -8.76 -29.08
N ASN A 1182 -31.61 -9.81 -29.88
CA ASN A 1182 -32.81 -10.57 -30.21
C ASN A 1182 -32.45 -12.06 -30.29
N ARG A 1183 -33.45 -12.93 -30.44
CA ARG A 1183 -33.23 -14.38 -30.42
C ARG A 1183 -32.22 -14.87 -31.47
N ASP A 1184 -32.12 -14.20 -32.62
CA ASP A 1184 -31.34 -14.68 -33.76
C ASP A 1184 -29.86 -14.28 -33.68
N ASN A 1185 -29.54 -13.26 -32.87
CA ASN A 1185 -28.18 -12.74 -32.73
C ASN A 1185 -27.52 -13.03 -31.37
N VAL A 1186 -28.22 -13.79 -30.51
CA VAL A 1186 -27.70 -14.28 -29.24
C VAL A 1186 -27.41 -15.77 -29.33
N THR A 1187 -26.22 -16.15 -28.90
CA THR A 1187 -25.85 -17.55 -28.65
C THR A 1187 -25.57 -17.75 -27.18
N CYS A 1188 -25.97 -18.92 -26.65
CA CYS A 1188 -25.76 -19.27 -25.25
C CYS A 1188 -25.25 -20.70 -25.17
N SER A 1189 -24.18 -20.91 -24.40
CA SER A 1189 -23.71 -22.23 -24.04
C SER A 1189 -23.60 -22.40 -22.53
N ILE A 1190 -23.86 -23.61 -22.06
CA ILE A 1190 -23.67 -24.04 -20.67
C ILE A 1190 -22.60 -25.12 -20.70
N ASN A 1191 -21.45 -24.86 -20.07
CA ASN A 1191 -20.28 -25.73 -20.08
C ASN A 1191 -19.89 -26.19 -21.51
N GLY A 1192 -19.97 -25.27 -22.48
CA GLY A 1192 -19.69 -25.54 -23.90
C GLY A 1192 -20.84 -26.17 -24.70
N MET A 1193 -21.91 -26.65 -24.06
CA MET A 1193 -23.10 -27.17 -24.74
C MET A 1193 -24.04 -26.03 -25.13
N GLN A 1194 -24.40 -25.95 -26.42
CA GLN A 1194 -25.34 -24.92 -26.91
C GLN A 1194 -26.75 -25.14 -26.38
N VAL A 1195 -27.36 -24.07 -25.84
CA VAL A 1195 -28.74 -24.10 -25.32
C VAL A 1195 -29.63 -23.11 -26.07
N PRO A 1196 -30.92 -23.44 -26.32
CA PRO A 1196 -31.82 -22.56 -27.05
C PRO A 1196 -32.11 -21.26 -26.28
N VAL A 1197 -31.85 -20.13 -26.93
CA VAL A 1197 -32.36 -18.82 -26.50
C VAL A 1197 -33.85 -18.74 -26.81
N ALA A 1198 -34.65 -18.47 -25.79
CA ALA A 1198 -36.10 -18.34 -25.90
C ALA A 1198 -36.48 -16.90 -26.27
N THR A 1199 -35.93 -15.92 -25.54
CA THR A 1199 -36.11 -14.50 -25.78
C THR A 1199 -34.83 -13.75 -25.41
N ALA A 1200 -34.58 -12.63 -26.09
CA ALA A 1200 -33.53 -11.67 -25.76
C ALA A 1200 -34.02 -10.29 -26.16
N GLY A 1201 -33.72 -9.27 -25.34
CA GLY A 1201 -34.08 -7.91 -25.66
C GLY A 1201 -34.20 -6.99 -24.43
N PRO A 1202 -34.65 -5.74 -24.66
CA PRO A 1202 -34.73 -4.71 -23.64
C PRO A 1202 -35.82 -4.97 -22.60
N GLN A 1203 -35.64 -4.45 -21.39
CA GLN A 1203 -36.73 -4.28 -20.43
C GLN A 1203 -37.43 -2.92 -20.56
N ALA A 1204 -38.54 -2.77 -19.84
CA ALA A 1204 -39.30 -1.51 -19.75
C ALA A 1204 -38.43 -0.35 -19.23
N THR A 1205 -37.46 -0.65 -18.35
CA THR A 1205 -36.48 0.32 -17.87
C THR A 1205 -35.28 0.40 -18.81
N THR A 1206 -35.00 1.58 -19.36
CA THR A 1206 -33.82 1.82 -20.19
C THR A 1206 -32.54 1.57 -19.39
N GLY A 1207 -31.56 0.89 -20.01
CA GLY A 1207 -30.35 0.41 -19.34
C GLY A 1207 -30.46 -0.97 -18.70
N LEU A 1208 -31.66 -1.55 -18.59
CA LEU A 1208 -31.85 -2.95 -18.19
C LEU A 1208 -32.29 -3.79 -19.39
N ASP A 1209 -31.60 -4.91 -19.58
CA ASP A 1209 -31.79 -5.85 -20.66
C ASP A 1209 -31.92 -7.28 -20.09
N GLN A 1210 -32.54 -8.19 -20.83
CA GLN A 1210 -32.74 -9.56 -20.38
C GLN A 1210 -32.55 -10.61 -21.49
N ILE A 1211 -32.13 -11.81 -21.08
CA ILE A 1211 -32.01 -12.98 -21.96
C ILE A 1211 -32.60 -14.19 -21.24
N SER A 1212 -33.62 -14.82 -21.82
CA SER A 1212 -34.19 -16.05 -21.31
C SER A 1212 -33.75 -17.24 -22.15
N ILE A 1213 -33.26 -18.28 -21.49
CA ILE A 1213 -32.86 -19.55 -22.11
C ILE A 1213 -33.77 -20.68 -21.66
N ARG A 1214 -33.87 -21.72 -22.50
CA ARG A 1214 -34.55 -22.96 -22.14
C ARG A 1214 -33.52 -24.01 -21.72
N LEU A 1215 -33.61 -24.51 -20.48
CA LEU A 1215 -32.74 -25.59 -20.01
C LEU A 1215 -33.15 -26.92 -20.66
N LEU A 1216 -32.14 -27.71 -21.05
CA LEU A 1216 -32.29 -28.99 -21.73
C LEU A 1216 -32.17 -30.16 -20.73
N PRO A 1217 -33.07 -31.16 -20.77
CA PRO A 1217 -32.96 -32.36 -19.92
C PRO A 1217 -31.64 -33.14 -20.10
N GLU A 1218 -30.98 -32.99 -21.24
CA GLU A 1218 -29.70 -33.62 -21.58
C GLU A 1218 -28.54 -33.17 -20.68
N LEU A 1219 -28.69 -32.04 -19.97
CA LEU A 1219 -27.73 -31.56 -18.96
C LEU A 1219 -27.58 -32.53 -17.76
N LEU A 1220 -28.50 -33.49 -17.56
CA LEU A 1220 -28.46 -34.52 -16.50
C LEU A 1220 -27.58 -35.75 -16.82
N LYS A 1221 -27.11 -35.91 -18.07
CA LYS A 1221 -26.39 -37.13 -18.49
C LYS A 1221 -24.91 -37.17 -18.08
N THR A 1222 -24.44 -36.18 -17.32
CA THR A 1222 -23.04 -36.05 -16.92
C THR A 1222 -23.00 -35.55 -15.47
N VAL A 1223 -22.23 -36.22 -14.61
CA VAL A 1223 -22.11 -35.87 -13.17
C VAL A 1223 -21.13 -34.70 -13.03
N TRP A 1224 -21.54 -33.63 -12.36
CA TRP A 1224 -20.70 -32.47 -12.09
C TRP A 1224 -20.90 -32.05 -10.62
N ASP A 1225 -19.85 -32.14 -9.81
CA ASP A 1225 -19.88 -31.78 -8.38
C ASP A 1225 -19.60 -30.28 -8.13
N GLU A 1226 -19.33 -29.49 -9.18
CA GLU A 1226 -19.06 -28.05 -9.15
C GLU A 1226 -19.96 -27.30 -10.18
N GLY A 1227 -20.22 -26.00 -9.95
CA GLY A 1227 -21.15 -25.20 -10.76
C GLY A 1227 -20.84 -25.20 -12.26
N MET A 1228 -21.85 -24.96 -13.11
CA MET A 1228 -21.70 -24.93 -14.57
C MET A 1228 -21.56 -23.49 -15.08
N PRO A 1229 -20.51 -23.16 -15.86
CA PRO A 1229 -20.36 -21.83 -16.44
C PRO A 1229 -21.32 -21.62 -17.61
N VAL A 1230 -21.97 -20.46 -17.66
CA VAL A 1230 -22.83 -20.01 -18.75
C VAL A 1230 -22.09 -18.93 -19.52
N THR A 1231 -21.98 -19.12 -20.84
CA THR A 1231 -21.40 -18.16 -21.77
C THR A 1231 -22.48 -17.65 -22.70
N ILE A 1232 -22.76 -16.35 -22.64
CA ILE A 1232 -23.69 -15.66 -23.54
C ILE A 1232 -22.87 -14.77 -24.46
N ARG A 1233 -23.15 -14.85 -25.77
CA ARG A 1233 -22.57 -13.96 -26.79
C ARG A 1233 -23.65 -13.27 -27.59
N ILE A 1234 -23.52 -11.97 -27.80
CA ILE A 1234 -24.39 -11.17 -28.67
C ILE A 1234 -23.53 -10.61 -29.81
N ASN A 1235 -23.90 -10.91 -31.07
CA ASN A 1235 -23.09 -10.57 -32.25
C ASN A 1235 -21.62 -11.01 -32.14
N GLY A 1236 -21.36 -12.16 -31.50
CA GLY A 1236 -20.01 -12.70 -31.27
C GLY A 1236 -19.28 -12.14 -30.04
N VAL A 1237 -19.73 -11.03 -29.47
CA VAL A 1237 -19.16 -10.41 -28.25
C VAL A 1237 -19.66 -11.15 -27.01
N ALA A 1238 -18.74 -11.64 -26.18
CA ALA A 1238 -19.08 -12.39 -24.96
C ALA A 1238 -19.40 -11.46 -23.78
N ALA A 1239 -20.42 -11.83 -23.01
CA ALA A 1239 -20.69 -11.23 -21.70
C ALA A 1239 -19.78 -11.83 -20.62
N ASN A 1240 -19.73 -11.20 -19.43
CA ASN A 1240 -19.10 -11.80 -18.26
C ASN A 1240 -19.73 -13.16 -17.90
N SER A 1241 -18.91 -14.11 -17.48
CA SER A 1241 -19.35 -15.46 -17.14
C SER A 1241 -20.16 -15.48 -15.85
N VAL A 1242 -21.25 -16.25 -15.86
CA VAL A 1242 -22.08 -16.54 -14.68
C VAL A 1242 -22.17 -18.05 -14.48
N TRP A 1243 -22.40 -18.49 -13.25
CA TRP A 1243 -22.42 -19.92 -12.90
C TRP A 1243 -23.82 -20.34 -12.44
N ILE A 1244 -24.25 -21.52 -12.84
CA ILE A 1244 -25.53 -22.11 -12.39
C ILE A 1244 -25.30 -23.49 -11.77
N ALA A 1245 -26.15 -23.87 -10.82
CA ALA A 1245 -26.19 -25.21 -10.26
C ALA A 1245 -27.48 -25.91 -10.69
N VAL A 1246 -27.38 -27.18 -11.12
CA VAL A 1246 -28.51 -28.02 -11.52
C VAL A 1246 -28.51 -29.32 -10.72
N LYS A 1247 -29.67 -29.92 -10.47
CA LYS A 1247 -29.81 -31.20 -9.76
C LYS A 1247 -30.87 -32.10 -10.39
#